data_AF-A0A963DXW7-F1
#
_entry.id   AF-A0A963DXW7-F1
#
_cell.length_a   1.000
_cell.length_b   1.000
_cell.length_c   1.000
_cell.angle_alpha   90.00
_cell.angle_beta   90.00
_cell.angle_gamma   90.00
#
_symmetry.space_group_name_H-M   'P 1'
#
loop_
_entity.id
_entity.type
_entity.pdbx_description
1 polymer ?
#
loop_
_entity_poly.entity_id
_entity_poly.type
_entity_poly.pdbx_seq_one_letter_code
_entity_poly.pdbx_strand_id
1 'polypeptide(L)'
;MLFDRSSLRELSVAALIAVASTCSTAPLAEPLKPATAKNDASLRAELVFWESVRDTQNADELRAYLGAYPNGRFSALARLRIKALLGPSGEGTEAIAAAQAPASASGATGAKEGATTATKATTAADRLQAGDSFRDCELCPEMVVLPPGSFEMGSDLNRPEEKPSHRVSIPGAFAIGTHEITVAQWDACLKEGGCRHSPEPGSDGRLPMANVSWNDAQDYLKWLREKTARDYRLPSEAEWEYAARAGSRSNYWWGNEKGAGRANCSDCGSPFGGREASPAGSFAANAFGLHDMHGNVWEWTEDCWNPSYRGAPADGKAWLRGDCLSRVLRGGSWALDHEYMRSSRRSRYDRDVRYYVNGFRVVRPVEAPAATASGDPAFESAVMKAANTVFSNTPKSASGAQAFIVDPLIDGLSGAESAATRRMESVIVEVARRNHPAFAVEEFTPSNASTARFAVVGTFTGVNKQRETSGTREAFRVCLVLLDLKAGKVAANAKEFAQPSGVDITPTKFFQDNPVWIADPPTQAYIRTCQTTKPGDPIDPVYLQQIKAAALINEALDAYEKGQYERSRNLFASASRTAGGDQLRTYIGLYLSSWKTGAKEQTVDAIAKIVDFGLNSSRLAIKFPFQPGSAALQTGSKDAAPHELWLAQIARESTRRGICLEIIGHTDVIGPKALNQRLAARRAEYIKQRLDGLAPDLARRTIAAGKGADENLVGSRTGDARDELDRRIEFAVFQCSAAR
;
A
#
# COMPACT_ATOMS: atom_id res chain seq x y z
N MET A 1 -49.82 -17.44 43.16
CA MET A 1 -50.60 -16.19 43.29
C MET A 1 -49.66 -15.07 42.86
N LEU A 2 -49.74 -14.61 41.61
CA LEU A 2 -50.64 -13.60 41.05
C LEU A 2 -49.86 -12.29 40.84
N PHE A 3 -49.96 -11.82 39.61
CA PHE A 3 -49.33 -10.67 38.95
C PHE A 3 -49.47 -9.34 39.70
N ASP A 4 -48.55 -8.39 39.47
CA ASP A 4 -48.93 -7.18 38.70
C ASP A 4 -47.72 -6.50 38.03
N ARG A 5 -47.91 -6.19 36.74
CA ARG A 5 -47.12 -5.32 35.87
C ARG A 5 -48.01 -4.11 35.57
N SER A 6 -47.74 -2.95 36.15
CA SER A 6 -48.14 -1.67 35.53
C SER A 6 -47.63 -0.47 36.34
N SER A 7 -46.71 0.30 35.74
CA SER A 7 -46.73 1.77 35.70
C SER A 7 -45.38 2.31 35.21
N LEU A 8 -45.27 2.44 33.89
CA LEU A 8 -44.36 3.40 33.26
C LEU A 8 -45.10 4.73 33.19
N ARG A 9 -44.51 5.80 33.72
CA ARG A 9 -44.24 7.07 32.99
C ARG A 9 -43.77 8.18 33.94
N GLU A 10 -42.69 8.85 33.48
CA GLU A 10 -42.38 10.28 33.69
C GLU A 10 -41.95 10.66 35.13
N LEU A 11 -40.80 11.29 35.41
CA LEU A 11 -40.08 12.35 34.70
C LEU A 11 -38.67 12.53 35.30
N SER A 12 -37.78 13.00 34.43
CA SER A 12 -36.68 13.95 34.68
C SER A 12 -35.39 13.53 35.39
N VAL A 13 -34.33 13.59 34.59
CA VAL A 13 -32.92 13.75 34.92
C VAL A 13 -32.72 15.08 35.66
N ALA A 14 -32.61 15.06 36.99
CA ALA A 14 -31.89 16.04 37.80
C ALA A 14 -31.99 15.70 39.30
N ALA A 15 -31.19 14.76 39.79
CA ALA A 15 -30.82 14.66 41.21
C ALA A 15 -29.61 13.72 41.37
N LEU A 16 -28.45 14.20 40.91
CA LEU A 16 -27.17 13.81 41.48
C LEU A 16 -27.11 14.36 42.92
N ILE A 17 -26.73 13.55 43.91
CA ILE A 17 -25.62 13.80 44.87
C ILE A 17 -25.73 12.86 46.09
N ALA A 18 -24.58 12.27 46.42
CA ALA A 18 -24.17 11.64 47.68
C ALA A 18 -24.69 10.22 47.98
N VAL A 19 -23.85 9.21 47.70
CA VAL A 19 -23.21 8.34 48.71
C VAL A 19 -22.08 7.58 48.01
N ALA A 20 -20.82 7.85 48.38
CA ALA A 20 -19.76 6.85 48.53
C ALA A 20 -18.39 7.54 48.75
N SER A 21 -18.05 7.75 50.02
CA SER A 21 -16.66 7.89 50.46
C SER A 21 -16.55 7.20 51.80
N THR A 22 -15.85 6.06 51.88
CA THR A 22 -14.63 5.88 52.70
C THR A 22 -14.21 4.40 52.81
N CYS A 23 -12.88 4.23 52.92
CA CYS A 23 -12.07 3.05 53.24
C CYS A 23 -11.70 2.06 52.12
N SER A 24 -10.48 2.17 51.59
CA SER A 24 -9.31 1.47 52.18
C SER A 24 -8.03 1.73 51.37
N THR A 25 -6.94 2.05 52.07
CA THR A 25 -5.60 2.36 51.55
C THR A 25 -4.61 1.23 51.82
N ALA A 26 -3.98 0.69 50.77
CA ALA A 26 -2.63 0.08 50.79
C ALA A 26 -2.04 0.07 49.35
N PRO A 27 -0.71 0.24 49.17
CA PRO A 27 -0.13 0.64 47.88
C PRO A 27 0.16 -0.56 46.98
N LEU A 28 -0.23 -0.47 45.70
CA LEU A 28 0.23 -1.36 44.63
C LEU A 28 1.54 -0.80 44.05
N ALA A 29 2.50 -1.69 43.86
CA ALA A 29 3.84 -1.41 43.31
C ALA A 29 3.78 -0.73 41.92
N GLU A 30 4.74 0.17 41.68
CA GLU A 30 4.93 0.93 40.44
C GLU A 30 5.00 0.04 39.18
N PRO A 31 4.33 0.40 38.07
CA PRO A 31 4.62 -0.17 36.77
C PRO A 31 5.94 0.41 36.23
N LEU A 32 6.89 -0.49 35.92
CA LEU A 32 8.16 -0.19 35.27
C LEU A 32 7.97 0.67 34.00
N LYS A 33 8.72 1.78 33.91
CA LYS A 33 8.79 2.69 32.76
C LYS A 33 9.22 1.95 31.47
N PRO A 34 8.60 2.20 30.31
CA PRO A 34 9.11 1.66 29.05
C PRO A 34 10.34 2.46 28.58
N ALA A 35 11.42 1.73 28.30
CA ALA A 35 12.60 2.23 27.62
C ALA A 35 12.28 2.63 26.16
N THR A 36 13.04 3.62 25.69
CA THR A 36 12.95 4.33 24.41
C THR A 36 13.00 3.41 23.17
N ALA A 37 12.19 3.73 22.16
CA ALA A 37 12.01 2.92 20.95
C ALA A 37 12.95 3.35 19.81
N LYS A 38 13.81 2.42 19.36
CA LYS A 38 14.41 2.39 18.02
C LYS A 38 13.58 1.44 17.12
N ASN A 39 13.33 1.86 15.88
CA ASN A 39 12.90 1.11 14.68
C ASN A 39 11.66 0.17 14.78
N ASP A 40 10.52 0.69 14.31
CA ASP A 40 9.16 0.10 14.38
C ASP A 40 8.95 -1.20 13.55
N ALA A 41 9.77 -1.45 12.52
CA ALA A 41 9.70 -2.69 11.73
C ALA A 41 10.29 -3.90 12.48
N SER A 42 11.39 -3.70 13.22
CA SER A 42 11.95 -4.71 14.11
C SER A 42 11.01 -5.01 15.27
N LEU A 43 10.29 -3.98 15.75
CA LEU A 43 9.32 -4.12 16.81
C LEU A 43 8.10 -4.95 16.39
N ARG A 44 7.54 -4.71 15.20
CA ARG A 44 6.46 -5.54 14.64
C ARG A 44 6.89 -6.99 14.42
N ALA A 45 8.07 -7.21 13.84
CA ALA A 45 8.59 -8.56 13.60
C ALA A 45 8.84 -9.32 14.92
N GLU A 46 9.41 -8.64 15.92
CA GLU A 46 9.62 -9.20 17.24
C GLU A 46 8.28 -9.50 17.94
N LEU A 47 7.32 -8.57 17.91
CA LEU A 47 6.00 -8.75 18.49
C LEU A 47 5.27 -9.93 17.85
N VAL A 48 5.30 -10.06 16.52
CA VAL A 48 4.68 -11.19 15.81
C VAL A 48 5.35 -12.52 16.17
N PHE A 49 6.69 -12.56 16.24
CA PHE A 49 7.39 -13.76 16.71
C PHE A 49 6.97 -14.08 18.14
N TRP A 50 7.00 -13.10 19.04
CA TRP A 50 6.62 -13.26 20.42
C TRP A 50 5.18 -13.78 20.58
N GLU A 51 4.21 -13.17 19.92
CA GLU A 51 2.81 -13.63 19.90
C GLU A 51 2.68 -15.09 19.42
N SER A 52 3.54 -15.53 18.49
CA SER A 52 3.52 -16.91 17.99
C SER A 52 4.08 -17.94 18.98
N VAL A 53 4.90 -17.53 19.95
CA VAL A 53 5.57 -18.44 20.91
C VAL A 53 5.19 -18.19 22.38
N ARG A 54 4.54 -17.09 22.72
CA ARG A 54 4.32 -16.68 24.12
C ARG A 54 3.55 -17.71 24.95
N ASP A 55 2.70 -18.50 24.29
CA ASP A 55 1.84 -19.50 24.91
C ASP A 55 2.31 -20.95 24.66
N THR A 56 3.51 -21.13 24.09
CA THR A 56 4.08 -22.46 23.84
C THR A 56 4.39 -23.20 25.14
N GLN A 57 4.28 -24.54 25.08
CA GLN A 57 4.72 -25.46 26.13
C GLN A 57 6.10 -26.05 25.83
N ASN A 58 6.73 -25.68 24.71
CA ASN A 58 8.04 -26.18 24.30
C ASN A 58 9.14 -25.13 24.57
N ALA A 59 10.05 -25.44 25.49
CA ALA A 59 11.14 -24.54 25.87
C ALA A 59 12.09 -24.21 24.69
N ASP A 60 12.24 -25.09 23.70
CA ASP A 60 13.10 -24.86 22.53
C ASP A 60 12.56 -23.77 21.61
N GLU A 61 11.24 -23.58 21.56
CA GLU A 61 10.61 -22.52 20.75
C GLU A 61 10.89 -21.13 21.34
N LEU A 62 10.90 -21.03 22.68
CA LEU A 62 11.27 -19.81 23.39
C LEU A 62 12.79 -19.56 23.29
N ARG A 63 13.62 -20.61 23.28
CA ARG A 63 15.06 -20.50 23.01
C ARG A 63 15.32 -20.01 21.59
N ALA A 64 14.54 -20.46 20.61
CA ALA A 64 14.62 -19.97 19.23
C ALA A 64 14.23 -18.49 19.11
N TYR A 65 13.19 -18.05 19.85
CA TYR A 65 12.88 -16.63 19.98
C TYR A 65 14.05 -15.84 20.60
N LEU A 66 14.67 -16.35 21.65
CA LEU A 66 15.87 -15.75 22.26
C LEU A 66 17.10 -15.78 21.34
N GLY A 67 17.21 -16.75 20.43
CA GLY A 67 18.26 -16.77 19.42
C GLY A 67 18.09 -15.67 18.37
N ALA A 68 16.85 -15.40 17.96
CA ALA A 68 16.52 -14.34 17.00
C ALA A 68 16.52 -12.94 17.64
N TYR A 69 16.08 -12.83 18.89
CA TYR A 69 15.94 -11.57 19.64
C TYR A 69 16.53 -11.69 21.06
N PRO A 70 17.86 -11.86 21.20
CA PRO A 70 18.50 -12.11 22.49
C PRO A 70 18.33 -10.99 23.52
N ASN A 71 18.19 -9.76 23.01
CA ASN A 71 17.94 -8.53 23.78
C ASN A 71 16.59 -7.89 23.42
N GLY A 72 15.67 -8.67 22.86
CA GLY A 72 14.32 -8.20 22.51
C GLY A 72 13.49 -7.79 23.73
N ARG A 73 12.44 -6.99 23.53
CA ARG A 73 11.51 -6.56 24.58
C ARG A 73 10.87 -7.71 25.37
N PHE A 74 10.65 -8.85 24.72
CA PHE A 74 10.08 -10.02 25.39
C PHE A 74 11.13 -11.07 25.78
N SER A 75 12.42 -10.78 25.59
CA SER A 75 13.51 -11.70 25.97
C SER A 75 13.50 -12.05 27.46
N ALA A 76 13.20 -11.08 28.33
CA ALA A 76 13.04 -11.33 29.76
C ALA A 76 11.88 -12.29 30.06
N LEU A 77 10.73 -12.10 29.39
CA LEU A 77 9.55 -12.93 29.56
C LEU A 77 9.74 -14.35 28.98
N ALA A 78 10.44 -14.46 27.84
CA ALA A 78 10.81 -15.73 27.24
C ALA A 78 11.75 -16.53 28.15
N ARG A 79 12.76 -15.90 28.75
CA ARG A 79 13.67 -16.54 29.73
C ARG A 79 12.91 -17.02 30.96
N LEU A 80 11.97 -16.21 31.48
CA LEU A 80 11.11 -16.58 32.60
C LEU A 80 10.22 -17.78 32.27
N ARG A 81 9.62 -17.82 31.08
CA ARG A 81 8.77 -18.91 30.61
C ARG A 81 9.58 -20.21 30.41
N ILE A 82 10.78 -20.13 29.84
CA ILE A 82 11.72 -21.27 29.76
C ILE A 82 12.01 -21.82 31.16
N LYS A 83 12.30 -20.95 32.13
CA LYS A 83 12.56 -21.36 33.52
C LYS A 83 11.34 -22.03 34.15
N ALA A 84 10.14 -21.53 33.88
CA ALA A 84 8.89 -22.12 34.35
C ALA A 84 8.61 -23.50 33.70
N LEU A 85 8.94 -23.68 32.42
CA LEU A 85 8.76 -24.93 31.68
C LEU A 85 9.78 -26.02 32.05
N LEU A 86 10.96 -25.63 32.53
CA LEU A 86 12.03 -26.58 32.87
C LEU A 86 12.08 -26.96 34.36
N GLY A 87 11.38 -26.21 35.24
CA GLY A 87 11.33 -26.49 36.68
C GLY A 87 12.69 -26.37 37.40
N PRO A 88 12.72 -26.42 38.75
CA PRO A 88 13.96 -26.37 39.51
C PRO A 88 14.52 -27.78 39.65
N SER A 89 15.50 -28.11 38.82
CA SER A 89 16.38 -29.25 39.07
C SER A 89 17.79 -28.96 38.56
N GLY A 90 18.71 -28.81 39.51
CA GLY A 90 20.15 -29.07 39.32
C GLY A 90 21.04 -27.85 39.22
N GLU A 91 21.66 -27.49 40.34
CA GLU A 91 22.87 -26.66 40.41
C GLU A 91 24.09 -27.35 39.77
N GLY A 92 25.07 -26.52 39.35
CA GLY A 92 26.46 -26.89 39.02
C GLY A 92 26.88 -26.33 37.66
N THR A 93 27.82 -25.40 37.51
CA THR A 93 28.78 -24.78 38.44
C THR A 93 29.27 -23.49 37.76
N GLU A 94 29.39 -22.39 38.51
CA GLU A 94 30.13 -21.20 38.10
C GLU A 94 31.65 -21.46 38.09
N ALA A 95 32.36 -20.81 37.18
CA ALA A 95 33.71 -20.33 37.44
C ALA A 95 33.91 -18.95 36.79
N ILE A 96 34.01 -17.94 37.65
CA ILE A 96 34.33 -16.55 37.38
C ILE A 96 35.85 -16.41 37.21
N ALA A 97 36.31 -15.60 36.26
CA ALA A 97 37.51 -14.79 36.45
C ALA A 97 37.49 -13.56 35.55
N ALA A 98 37.85 -12.43 36.14
CA ALA A 98 37.62 -11.07 35.67
C ALA A 98 38.84 -10.44 34.96
N ALA A 99 38.52 -9.32 34.32
CA ALA A 99 39.30 -8.08 34.23
C ALA A 99 40.36 -7.93 33.12
N GLN A 100 40.19 -6.82 32.39
CA GLN A 100 41.16 -5.74 32.08
C GLN A 100 41.14 -5.32 30.61
N ALA A 101 40.85 -4.04 30.38
CA ALA A 101 41.37 -3.27 29.24
C ALA A 101 42.86 -2.94 29.51
N PRO A 102 43.68 -2.68 28.48
CA PRO A 102 43.78 -1.29 28.01
C PRO A 102 44.02 -1.13 26.51
N ALA A 103 44.02 0.14 26.11
CA ALA A 103 44.27 0.69 24.78
C ALA A 103 45.60 0.26 24.13
N SER A 104 45.64 0.30 22.80
CA SER A 104 46.87 0.61 22.06
C SER A 104 46.54 1.45 20.82
N ALA A 105 47.34 2.49 20.65
CA ALA A 105 47.40 3.32 19.45
C ALA A 105 48.75 3.07 18.75
N SER A 106 48.73 3.35 17.44
CA SER A 106 49.86 3.76 16.59
C SER A 106 50.80 2.70 16.01
N GLY A 107 50.99 2.80 14.69
CA GLY A 107 52.26 2.49 14.05
C GLY A 107 52.17 2.24 12.55
N ALA A 108 52.64 3.21 11.73
CA ALA A 108 53.38 3.08 10.45
C ALA A 108 53.03 4.23 9.48
N THR A 109 53.78 5.35 9.46
CA THR A 109 55.00 5.65 8.65
C THR A 109 54.76 6.04 7.18
N GLY A 110 54.89 7.33 6.90
CA GLY A 110 55.78 7.99 5.91
C GLY A 110 55.74 7.61 4.43
N ALA A 111 55.44 8.60 3.55
CA ALA A 111 56.40 9.33 2.70
C ALA A 111 55.79 9.99 1.44
N LYS A 112 56.02 11.31 1.35
CA LYS A 112 56.22 12.25 0.22
C LYS A 112 55.68 12.02 -1.21
N GLU A 113 54.94 13.07 -1.64
CA GLU A 113 55.00 13.86 -2.90
C GLU A 113 55.47 13.23 -4.22
N GLY A 114 54.57 13.33 -5.22
CA GLY A 114 54.87 13.35 -6.65
C GLY A 114 53.76 14.11 -7.39
N ALA A 115 54.14 15.19 -8.09
CA ALA A 115 53.25 16.11 -8.78
C ALA A 115 52.80 15.61 -10.17
N THR A 116 51.78 16.30 -10.69
CA THR A 116 51.32 16.41 -12.10
C THR A 116 50.50 15.26 -12.69
N THR A 117 49.20 15.48 -12.89
CA THR A 117 48.64 16.02 -14.16
C THR A 117 47.13 16.17 -14.04
N ALA A 118 46.61 17.29 -14.57
CA ALA A 118 45.20 17.62 -14.58
C ALA A 118 44.40 16.55 -15.35
N THR A 119 43.58 15.80 -14.62
CA THR A 119 42.43 15.10 -15.19
C THR A 119 41.19 15.70 -14.56
N LYS A 120 40.33 16.25 -15.42
CA LYS A 120 39.06 16.91 -15.10
C LYS A 120 38.25 15.98 -14.18
N ALA A 121 38.24 16.27 -12.88
CA ALA A 121 37.40 15.58 -11.92
C ALA A 121 35.95 15.98 -12.19
N THR A 122 35.24 15.18 -12.97
CA THR A 122 33.77 15.14 -12.90
C THR A 122 33.45 14.57 -11.52
N THR A 123 33.22 15.45 -10.56
CA THR A 123 32.83 15.05 -9.21
C THR A 123 31.49 14.31 -9.28
N ALA A 124 31.52 13.09 -8.76
CA ALA A 124 30.35 12.29 -8.43
C ALA A 124 29.54 13.03 -7.35
N ALA A 125 28.72 14.00 -7.76
CA ALA A 125 27.66 14.54 -6.92
C ALA A 125 26.55 13.48 -6.83
N ASP A 126 26.67 12.71 -5.76
CA ASP A 126 25.76 11.74 -5.14
C ASP A 126 24.32 11.67 -5.67
N ARG A 127 23.94 10.44 -6.03
CA ARG A 127 22.55 10.02 -6.27
C ARG A 127 21.80 9.95 -4.94
N LEU A 128 21.23 11.07 -4.52
CA LEU A 128 20.42 11.17 -3.31
C LEU A 128 19.22 10.19 -3.35
N GLN A 129 19.08 9.37 -2.32
CA GLN A 129 18.01 8.38 -2.13
C GLN A 129 17.01 8.83 -1.06
N ALA A 130 15.81 8.23 -1.04
CA ALA A 130 14.81 8.53 -0.03
C ALA A 130 15.34 8.25 1.39
N GLY A 131 15.18 9.22 2.29
CA GLY A 131 15.73 9.22 3.65
C GLY A 131 17.10 9.89 3.78
N ASP A 132 17.79 10.19 2.67
CA ASP A 132 19.05 10.93 2.73
C ASP A 132 18.79 12.38 3.17
N SER A 133 19.64 12.87 4.09
CA SER A 133 19.68 14.28 4.49
C SER A 133 20.92 14.97 3.94
N PHE A 134 20.78 16.21 3.47
CA PHE A 134 21.89 16.98 2.91
C PHE A 134 21.70 18.49 3.09
N ARG A 135 22.78 19.24 2.87
CA ARG A 135 22.81 20.70 2.74
C ARG A 135 23.66 21.09 1.54
N ASP A 136 23.18 21.99 0.69
CA ASP A 136 23.93 22.44 -0.50
C ASP A 136 25.00 23.51 -0.18
N CYS A 137 24.89 24.16 0.98
CA CYS A 137 25.87 25.13 1.49
C CYS A 137 25.73 25.28 3.02
N GLU A 138 26.69 25.95 3.67
CA GLU A 138 26.73 26.09 5.14
C GLU A 138 25.46 26.71 5.73
N LEU A 139 24.93 27.75 5.07
CA LEU A 139 23.71 28.47 5.48
C LEU A 139 22.49 28.11 4.61
N CYS A 140 22.55 27.00 3.87
CA CYS A 140 21.41 26.48 3.13
C CYS A 140 20.50 25.64 4.04
N PRO A 141 19.22 25.49 3.71
CA PRO A 141 18.32 24.61 4.44
C PRO A 141 18.84 23.17 4.48
N GLU A 142 18.64 22.52 5.63
CA GLU A 142 18.78 21.06 5.73
C GLU A 142 17.59 20.41 5.06
N MET A 143 17.89 19.54 4.10
CA MET A 143 16.91 18.90 3.25
C MET A 143 16.90 17.40 3.53
N VAL A 144 15.72 16.78 3.49
CA VAL A 144 15.58 15.32 3.50
C VAL A 144 14.82 14.87 2.25
N VAL A 145 15.27 13.78 1.64
CA VAL A 145 14.63 13.22 0.43
C VAL A 145 13.41 12.38 0.81
N LEU A 146 12.24 12.76 0.31
CA LEU A 146 11.02 11.99 0.46
C LEU A 146 10.84 11.01 -0.70
N PRO A 147 10.34 9.79 -0.44
CA PRO A 147 10.06 8.83 -1.49
C PRO A 147 8.83 9.23 -2.32
N PRO A 148 8.74 8.79 -3.59
CA PRO A 148 7.47 8.82 -4.31
C PRO A 148 6.43 7.97 -3.57
N GLY A 149 5.16 8.30 -3.73
CA GLY A 149 4.09 7.61 -3.01
C GLY A 149 2.71 8.11 -3.40
N SER A 150 1.68 7.57 -2.76
CA SER A 150 0.32 8.08 -2.89
C SER A 150 -0.34 8.15 -1.53
N PHE A 151 -1.19 9.15 -1.33
CA PHE A 151 -1.88 9.37 -0.07
C PHE A 151 -3.29 9.95 -0.30
N GLU A 152 -4.13 9.87 0.72
CA GLU A 152 -5.42 10.54 0.75
C GLU A 152 -5.23 11.98 1.24
N MET A 153 -5.44 12.95 0.34
CA MET A 153 -5.36 14.38 0.62
C MET A 153 -6.74 14.93 1.00
N GLY A 154 -6.78 15.78 2.03
CA GLY A 154 -8.01 16.36 2.56
C GLY A 154 -8.70 15.50 3.62
N SER A 155 -9.98 15.82 3.87
CA SER A 155 -10.82 15.11 4.85
C SER A 155 -12.31 15.36 4.60
N ASP A 156 -13.09 14.27 4.45
CA ASP A 156 -14.55 14.36 4.29
C ASP A 156 -15.28 14.74 5.57
N LEU A 157 -14.61 14.64 6.73
CA LEU A 157 -15.20 14.89 8.04
C LEU A 157 -15.05 16.35 8.50
N ASN A 158 -14.13 17.10 7.90
CA ASN A 158 -13.70 18.41 8.41
C ASN A 158 -14.33 19.58 7.61
N ARG A 159 -13.64 20.73 7.53
CA ARG A 159 -14.16 21.96 6.93
C ARG A 159 -14.38 21.82 5.41
N PRO A 160 -15.31 22.58 4.78
CA PRO A 160 -15.62 22.46 3.36
C PRO A 160 -14.42 22.58 2.41
N GLU A 161 -13.45 23.44 2.72
CA GLU A 161 -12.23 23.64 1.95
C GLU A 161 -11.29 22.44 1.96
N GLU A 162 -11.45 21.53 2.92
CA GLU A 162 -10.70 20.28 3.05
C GLU A 162 -11.35 19.13 2.27
N LYS A 163 -12.51 19.35 1.63
CA LYS A 163 -13.31 18.34 0.94
C LYS A 163 -13.22 18.45 -0.58
N PRO A 164 -13.44 17.34 -1.32
CA PRO A 164 -13.50 15.98 -0.82
C PRO A 164 -12.11 15.43 -0.47
N SER A 165 -12.06 14.41 0.38
CA SER A 165 -10.89 13.54 0.43
C SER A 165 -10.67 12.94 -0.96
N HIS A 166 -9.44 12.97 -1.45
CA HIS A 166 -9.11 12.44 -2.76
C HIS A 166 -7.68 11.90 -2.79
N ARG A 167 -7.45 10.92 -3.65
CA ARG A 167 -6.14 10.29 -3.78
C ARG A 167 -5.21 11.14 -4.63
N VAL A 168 -4.02 11.41 -4.11
CA VAL A 168 -2.94 12.13 -4.82
C VAL A 168 -1.70 11.25 -4.89
N SER A 169 -1.04 11.25 -6.04
CA SER A 169 0.21 10.55 -6.29
C SER A 169 1.37 11.54 -6.42
N ILE A 170 2.41 11.35 -5.63
CA ILE A 170 3.71 12.01 -5.75
C ILE A 170 4.60 11.11 -6.63
N PRO A 171 4.81 11.45 -7.92
CA PRO A 171 5.38 10.52 -8.90
C PRO A 171 6.88 10.31 -8.76
N GLY A 172 7.61 11.27 -8.17
CA GLY A 172 9.05 11.23 -8.02
C GLY A 172 9.48 11.56 -6.60
N ALA A 173 10.70 11.13 -6.25
CA ALA A 173 11.33 11.62 -5.03
C ALA A 173 11.57 13.13 -5.15
N PHE A 174 11.45 13.83 -4.05
CA PHE A 174 11.80 15.24 -3.94
C PHE A 174 12.40 15.48 -2.55
N ALA A 175 13.29 16.45 -2.44
CA ALA A 175 13.80 16.86 -1.14
C ALA A 175 12.96 18.01 -0.58
N ILE A 176 12.72 18.00 0.72
CA ILE A 176 12.02 19.07 1.44
C ILE A 176 12.84 19.49 2.65
N GLY A 177 12.76 20.77 3.02
CA GLY A 177 13.40 21.30 4.22
C GLY A 177 12.91 20.54 5.47
N THR A 178 13.84 20.04 6.28
CA THR A 178 13.52 19.33 7.53
C THR A 178 12.81 20.25 8.53
N HIS A 179 13.00 21.56 8.37
CA HIS A 179 12.41 22.64 9.16
C HIS A 179 11.92 23.77 8.24
N GLU A 180 11.18 24.73 8.80
CA GLU A 180 10.95 26.03 8.18
C GLU A 180 12.26 26.79 7.94
N ILE A 181 12.25 27.74 7.00
CA ILE A 181 13.39 28.64 6.79
C ILE A 181 13.63 29.43 8.07
N THR A 182 14.87 29.46 8.56
CA THR A 182 15.21 30.13 9.82
C THR A 182 15.64 31.58 9.62
N VAL A 183 15.66 32.34 10.71
CA VAL A 183 16.19 33.71 10.73
C VAL A 183 17.62 33.79 10.19
N ALA A 184 18.52 32.91 10.65
CA ALA A 184 19.90 32.90 10.17
C ALA A 184 20.01 32.63 8.65
N GLN A 185 19.12 31.81 8.09
CA GLN A 185 19.10 31.52 6.66
C GLN A 185 18.55 32.71 5.86
N TRP A 186 17.56 33.42 6.38
CA TRP A 186 17.03 34.65 5.78
C TRP A 186 18.04 35.81 5.84
N ASP A 187 18.73 35.97 6.98
CA ASP A 187 19.75 36.99 7.16
C ASP A 187 20.91 36.83 6.17
N ALA A 188 21.23 35.59 5.79
CA ALA A 188 22.19 35.32 4.72
C ALA A 188 21.72 35.89 3.37
N CYS A 189 20.42 35.75 3.06
CA CYS A 189 19.80 36.31 1.86
C CYS A 189 19.79 37.84 1.88
N LEU A 190 19.52 38.47 3.03
CA LEU A 190 19.59 39.92 3.22
C LEU A 190 21.01 40.44 3.02
N LYS A 191 21.99 39.81 3.68
CA LYS A 191 23.40 40.21 3.63
C LYS A 191 23.97 40.16 2.21
N GLU A 192 23.50 39.23 1.40
CA GLU A 192 23.93 39.06 -0.01
C GLU A 192 23.05 39.84 -1.00
N GLY A 193 22.07 40.61 -0.51
CA GLY A 193 21.20 41.46 -1.33
C GLY A 193 20.15 40.70 -2.15
N GLY A 194 19.96 39.40 -1.88
CA GLY A 194 18.93 38.58 -2.51
C GLY A 194 17.53 38.87 -1.98
N CYS A 195 17.44 39.20 -0.70
CA CYS A 195 16.20 39.56 -0.02
C CYS A 195 16.20 41.06 0.32
N ARG A 196 15.01 41.68 0.32
CA ARG A 196 14.84 43.12 0.58
C ARG A 196 14.09 43.42 1.87
N HIS A 197 13.20 42.51 2.27
CA HIS A 197 12.38 42.67 3.47
C HIS A 197 13.10 42.11 4.69
N SER A 198 13.27 42.94 5.72
CA SER A 198 13.99 42.59 6.95
C SER A 198 13.03 42.61 8.14
N PRO A 199 12.24 41.55 8.36
CA PRO A 199 11.46 41.42 9.58
C PRO A 199 12.37 41.15 10.79
N GLU A 200 11.93 41.53 12.00
CA GLU A 200 12.63 41.24 13.25
C GLU A 200 11.85 40.22 14.10
N PRO A 201 11.97 38.90 13.81
CA PRO A 201 11.23 37.86 14.52
C PRO A 201 11.86 37.43 15.87
N GLY A 202 13.03 37.97 16.23
CA GLY A 202 13.77 37.66 17.46
C GLY A 202 15.28 37.54 17.21
N SER A 203 16.08 37.45 18.28
CA SER A 203 17.55 37.38 18.19
C SER A 203 18.13 35.96 18.04
N ASP A 204 17.33 34.91 18.24
CA ASP A 204 17.77 33.52 18.01
C ASP A 204 17.65 33.17 16.53
N GLY A 205 18.80 32.99 15.87
CA GLY A 205 18.90 32.63 14.45
C GLY A 205 18.23 31.30 14.06
N ARG A 206 17.86 30.46 15.04
CA ARG A 206 17.13 29.19 14.82
C ARG A 206 15.61 29.35 14.81
N LEU A 207 15.06 30.52 15.17
CA LEU A 207 13.63 30.75 15.04
C LEU A 207 13.20 30.62 13.57
N PRO A 208 11.97 30.16 13.29
CA PRO A 208 11.43 30.21 11.94
C PRO A 208 11.30 31.68 11.49
N MET A 209 11.69 31.96 10.26
CA MET A 209 11.46 33.24 9.63
C MET A 209 9.95 33.40 9.40
N ALA A 210 9.38 34.44 9.98
CA ALA A 210 7.97 34.79 9.89
C ALA A 210 7.80 36.25 9.47
N ASN A 211 6.56 36.72 9.32
CA ASN A 211 6.27 38.07 8.81
C ASN A 211 6.80 38.31 7.38
N VAL A 212 6.75 37.25 6.57
CA VAL A 212 7.13 37.26 5.15
C VAL A 212 5.90 36.94 4.30
N SER A 213 5.78 37.62 3.16
CA SER A 213 4.73 37.33 2.18
C SER A 213 5.17 36.19 1.25
N TRP A 214 4.22 35.66 0.48
CA TRP A 214 4.54 34.70 -0.58
C TRP A 214 5.51 35.30 -1.61
N ASN A 215 5.36 36.59 -1.93
CA ASN A 215 6.28 37.29 -2.84
C ASN A 215 7.69 37.39 -2.25
N ASP A 216 7.83 37.69 -0.96
CA ASP A 216 9.14 37.72 -0.29
C ASP A 216 9.79 36.32 -0.29
N ALA A 217 9.00 35.27 -0.11
CA ALA A 217 9.48 33.89 -0.23
C ALA A 217 9.99 33.56 -1.65
N GLN A 218 9.38 34.10 -2.70
CA GLN A 218 9.88 33.94 -4.07
C GLN A 218 11.22 34.67 -4.30
N ASP A 219 11.44 35.84 -3.69
CA ASP A 219 12.73 36.53 -3.73
C ASP A 219 13.83 35.69 -3.06
N TYR A 220 13.53 35.11 -1.88
CA TYR A 220 14.43 34.17 -1.20
C TYR A 220 14.74 32.94 -2.07
N LEU A 221 13.72 32.34 -2.69
CA LEU A 221 13.89 31.19 -3.58
C LEU A 221 14.74 31.52 -4.80
N LYS A 222 14.56 32.71 -5.39
CA LYS A 222 15.40 33.18 -6.49
C LYS A 222 16.87 33.26 -6.06
N TRP A 223 17.16 33.90 -4.92
CA TRP A 223 18.51 33.96 -4.37
C TRP A 223 19.09 32.56 -4.08
N LEU A 224 18.29 31.67 -3.47
CA LEU A 224 18.74 30.32 -3.14
C LEU A 224 19.05 29.49 -4.40
N ARG A 225 18.24 29.62 -5.46
CA ARG A 225 18.51 29.00 -6.77
C ARG A 225 19.82 29.50 -7.36
N GLU A 226 20.06 30.81 -7.34
CA GLU A 226 21.29 31.43 -7.87
C GLU A 226 22.52 31.00 -7.06
N LYS A 227 22.41 30.98 -5.73
CA LYS A 227 23.50 30.59 -4.81
C LYS A 227 23.92 29.13 -4.95
N THR A 228 22.96 28.23 -5.16
CA THR A 228 23.19 26.78 -5.15
C THR A 228 23.28 26.17 -6.55
N ALA A 229 22.85 26.90 -7.58
CA ALA A 229 22.59 26.37 -8.91
C ALA A 229 21.62 25.18 -8.92
N ARG A 230 20.67 25.13 -7.96
CA ARG A 230 19.65 24.09 -7.85
C ARG A 230 18.25 24.68 -7.89
N ASP A 231 17.27 23.88 -8.34
CA ASP A 231 15.88 24.33 -8.52
C ASP A 231 15.06 24.29 -7.21
N TYR A 232 15.38 25.17 -6.27
CA TYR A 232 14.59 25.35 -5.05
C TYR A 232 13.25 26.03 -5.34
N ARG A 233 12.16 25.58 -4.72
CA ARG A 233 10.82 26.19 -4.83
C ARG A 233 10.00 26.01 -3.56
N LEU A 234 8.81 26.62 -3.50
CA LEU A 234 7.82 26.25 -2.48
C LEU A 234 7.27 24.84 -2.76
N PRO A 235 6.88 24.08 -1.73
CA PRO A 235 6.14 22.84 -1.92
C PRO A 235 4.80 23.14 -2.61
N SER A 236 4.31 22.20 -3.42
CA SER A 236 2.88 22.18 -3.70
C SER A 236 2.12 21.88 -2.41
N GLU A 237 0.84 22.25 -2.36
CA GLU A 237 -0.01 21.92 -1.23
C GLU A 237 -0.10 20.40 -1.01
N ALA A 238 -0.10 19.63 -2.11
CA ALA A 238 -0.08 18.17 -2.08
C ALA A 238 1.22 17.61 -1.51
N GLU A 239 2.37 18.14 -1.93
CA GLU A 239 3.69 17.74 -1.39
C GLU A 239 3.78 18.06 0.10
N TRP A 240 3.27 19.22 0.52
CA TRP A 240 3.25 19.62 1.93
C TRP A 240 2.40 18.66 2.76
N GLU A 241 1.18 18.33 2.33
CA GLU A 241 0.31 17.43 3.10
C GLU A 241 0.83 15.99 3.11
N TYR A 242 1.41 15.52 2.01
CA TYR A 242 2.11 14.24 1.94
C TYR A 242 3.25 14.17 2.97
N ALA A 243 4.06 15.24 2.99
CA ALA A 243 5.17 15.40 3.92
C ALA A 243 4.69 15.45 5.37
N ALA A 244 3.64 16.22 5.69
CA ALA A 244 3.09 16.35 7.04
C ALA A 244 2.54 15.03 7.56
N ARG A 245 1.80 14.29 6.72
CA ARG A 245 1.17 13.01 7.08
C ARG A 245 2.18 11.90 7.29
N ALA A 246 3.26 11.87 6.51
CA ALA A 246 4.30 10.84 6.56
C ALA A 246 3.74 9.40 6.65
N GLY A 247 2.74 9.10 5.80
CA GLY A 247 2.04 7.81 5.75
C GLY A 247 0.81 7.67 6.66
N SER A 248 0.56 8.64 7.55
CA SER A 248 -0.61 8.65 8.42
C SER A 248 -1.89 9.16 7.74
N ARG A 249 -3.04 8.63 8.18
CA ARG A 249 -4.39 9.11 7.80
C ARG A 249 -5.08 9.91 8.92
N SER A 250 -4.44 10.05 10.08
CA SER A 250 -5.01 10.77 11.22
C SER A 250 -4.90 12.29 11.10
N ASN A 251 -5.50 13.02 12.05
CA ASN A 251 -5.41 14.47 12.13
C ASN A 251 -3.96 14.97 12.22
N TYR A 252 -3.10 14.29 12.98
CA TYR A 252 -1.67 14.58 13.13
C TYR A 252 -0.86 13.34 12.78
N TRP A 253 0.43 13.47 12.44
CA TRP A 253 1.25 12.30 12.15
C TRP A 253 1.34 11.30 13.32
N TRP A 254 1.15 11.78 14.56
CA TRP A 254 1.17 10.97 15.77
C TRP A 254 -0.18 10.39 16.21
N GLY A 255 -1.28 10.71 15.54
CA GLY A 255 -2.62 10.25 15.92
C GLY A 255 -3.70 11.31 15.73
N ASN A 256 -4.91 11.01 16.23
CA ASN A 256 -6.06 11.92 16.08
C ASN A 256 -6.16 12.97 17.20
N GLU A 257 -5.56 12.68 18.35
CA GLU A 257 -5.53 13.57 19.52
C GLU A 257 -4.39 14.59 19.41
N LYS A 258 -4.61 15.80 19.90
CA LYS A 258 -3.61 16.89 19.84
C LYS A 258 -2.27 16.51 20.48
N GLY A 259 -2.30 15.70 21.54
CA GLY A 259 -1.12 15.33 22.32
C GLY A 259 -0.56 16.51 23.14
N ALA A 260 0.07 16.21 24.28
CA ALA A 260 0.71 17.24 25.11
C ALA A 260 2.19 17.41 24.71
N GLY A 261 2.62 18.65 24.48
CA GLY A 261 4.01 18.99 24.15
C GLY A 261 4.51 18.43 22.82
N ARG A 262 3.61 18.15 21.87
CA ARG A 262 3.94 17.58 20.55
C ARG A 262 4.15 18.61 19.43
N ALA A 263 3.70 19.83 19.67
CA ALA A 263 3.70 20.95 18.74
C ALA A 263 3.72 22.27 19.53
N ASN A 264 4.14 23.37 18.89
CA ASN A 264 3.95 24.70 19.43
C ASN A 264 2.63 25.29 18.93
N CYS A 265 1.61 25.33 19.80
CA CYS A 265 0.31 25.92 19.56
C CYS A 265 -0.30 26.41 20.89
N SER A 266 -1.36 27.21 20.86
CA SER A 266 -1.90 27.91 22.04
C SER A 266 -2.43 26.98 23.14
N ASP A 267 -2.86 25.76 22.78
CA ASP A 267 -3.41 24.79 23.71
C ASP A 267 -2.71 23.41 23.65
N CYS A 268 -1.53 23.34 23.04
CA CYS A 268 -0.75 22.10 22.89
C CYS A 268 0.04 21.71 24.15
N GLY A 269 0.08 22.55 25.18
CA GLY A 269 0.88 22.32 26.39
C GLY A 269 2.39 22.39 26.13
N SER A 270 2.81 23.20 25.14
CA SER A 270 4.23 23.49 24.89
C SER A 270 4.80 24.44 25.95
N PRO A 271 6.12 24.41 26.22
CA PRO A 271 6.75 25.36 27.14
C PRO A 271 6.68 26.82 26.65
N PHE A 272 6.41 27.04 25.35
CA PHE A 272 6.26 28.37 24.75
C PHE A 272 4.84 28.92 24.92
N GLY A 273 3.85 28.06 25.24
CA GLY A 273 2.50 28.45 25.66
C GLY A 273 1.74 29.29 24.64
N GLY A 274 2.04 29.15 23.34
CA GLY A 274 1.45 29.92 22.25
C GLY A 274 1.64 31.43 22.33
N ARG A 275 2.75 31.89 22.92
CA ARG A 275 3.10 33.31 23.02
C ARG A 275 4.12 33.76 21.96
N GLU A 276 4.94 32.82 21.51
CA GLU A 276 6.03 33.04 20.57
C GLU A 276 6.34 31.77 19.78
N ALA A 277 7.07 31.93 18.68
CA ALA A 277 7.62 30.82 17.93
C ALA A 277 8.70 30.10 18.76
N SER A 278 8.85 28.81 18.49
CA SER A 278 9.94 28.00 19.07
C SER A 278 11.08 27.89 18.06
N PRO A 279 12.34 27.70 18.50
CA PRO A 279 13.42 27.34 17.59
C PRO A 279 13.02 26.15 16.71
N ALA A 280 13.32 26.22 15.43
CA ALA A 280 13.08 25.13 14.49
C ALA A 280 13.70 23.81 15.01
N GLY A 281 12.93 22.73 14.94
CA GLY A 281 13.31 21.39 15.38
C GLY A 281 13.05 21.12 16.85
N SER A 282 12.31 21.99 17.55
CA SER A 282 12.04 21.83 19.00
C SER A 282 11.15 20.62 19.33
N PHE A 283 10.36 20.13 18.37
CA PHE A 283 9.46 19.00 18.56
C PHE A 283 9.91 17.77 17.77
N ALA A 284 9.36 16.60 18.12
CA ALA A 284 9.71 15.35 17.47
C ALA A 284 9.40 15.38 15.96
N ALA A 285 10.32 14.85 15.16
CA ALA A 285 10.09 14.65 13.73
C ALA A 285 9.03 13.58 13.47
N ASN A 286 8.32 13.71 12.35
CA ASN A 286 7.46 12.67 11.82
C ASN A 286 8.27 11.51 11.18
N ALA A 287 7.59 10.51 10.61
CA ALA A 287 8.24 9.32 10.03
C ALA A 287 9.15 9.61 8.82
N PHE A 288 9.09 10.82 8.25
CA PHE A 288 9.97 11.29 7.19
C PHE A 288 11.12 12.18 7.69
N GLY A 289 11.28 12.36 9.00
CA GLY A 289 12.35 13.20 9.56
C GLY A 289 12.02 14.70 9.51
N LEU A 290 10.75 15.07 9.35
CA LEU A 290 10.32 16.47 9.28
C LEU A 290 9.79 16.95 10.62
N HIS A 291 10.30 18.10 11.04
CA HIS A 291 9.90 18.77 12.27
C HIS A 291 8.88 19.87 11.99
N ASP A 292 8.12 20.21 13.03
CA ASP A 292 7.25 21.38 13.08
C ASP A 292 6.18 21.45 11.98
N MET A 293 5.84 20.32 11.36
CA MET A 293 4.76 20.21 10.36
C MET A 293 3.36 20.54 10.94
N HIS A 294 3.23 20.66 12.26
CA HIS A 294 2.02 20.99 12.99
C HIS A 294 2.37 22.05 14.03
N GLY A 295 1.98 23.31 13.82
CA GLY A 295 2.29 24.42 14.73
C GLY A 295 3.47 25.27 14.30
N ASN A 296 3.99 26.04 15.25
CA ASN A 296 5.07 27.01 15.06
C ASN A 296 4.69 28.15 14.10
N VAL A 297 4.85 28.03 12.78
CA VAL A 297 4.41 29.07 11.82
C VAL A 297 3.61 28.46 10.67
N TRP A 298 2.67 29.22 10.13
CA TRP A 298 2.01 28.87 8.88
C TRP A 298 3.02 28.88 7.74
N GLU A 299 2.88 27.97 6.80
CA GLU A 299 3.85 27.81 5.72
C GLU A 299 3.22 28.06 4.36
N TRP A 300 3.80 29.00 3.60
CA TRP A 300 3.42 29.26 2.22
C TRP A 300 3.67 28.05 1.31
N THR A 301 2.69 27.77 0.46
CA THR A 301 2.79 26.77 -0.62
C THR A 301 2.66 27.46 -1.98
N GLU A 302 2.97 26.74 -3.06
CA GLU A 302 2.92 27.27 -4.42
C GLU A 302 1.47 27.45 -4.93
N ASP A 303 0.50 26.75 -4.37
CA ASP A 303 -0.86 26.63 -4.90
C ASP A 303 -1.67 27.93 -4.81
N CYS A 304 -2.50 28.18 -5.83
CA CYS A 304 -3.54 29.20 -5.78
C CYS A 304 -4.70 28.72 -4.90
N TRP A 305 -5.41 29.65 -4.26
CA TRP A 305 -6.53 29.27 -3.43
C TRP A 305 -7.72 28.74 -4.24
N ASN A 306 -8.28 27.62 -3.76
CA ASN A 306 -9.57 27.09 -4.19
C ASN A 306 -10.43 26.77 -2.96
N PRO A 307 -11.74 27.00 -3.01
CA PRO A 307 -12.64 26.82 -1.86
C PRO A 307 -12.94 25.34 -1.53
N SER A 308 -12.44 24.39 -2.34
CA SER A 308 -12.56 22.94 -2.13
C SER A 308 -11.55 22.19 -3.02
N TYR A 309 -11.39 20.88 -2.82
CA TYR A 309 -10.60 20.00 -3.68
C TYR A 309 -11.34 19.46 -4.91
N ARG A 310 -12.55 19.95 -5.22
CA ARG A 310 -13.24 19.52 -6.45
C ARG A 310 -12.47 19.97 -7.69
N GLY A 311 -11.90 19.02 -8.43
CA GLY A 311 -11.07 19.29 -9.60
C GLY A 311 -9.59 19.55 -9.28
N ALA A 312 -9.15 19.24 -8.06
CA ALA A 312 -7.75 19.31 -7.67
C ALA A 312 -6.89 18.35 -8.51
N PRO A 313 -5.64 18.71 -8.85
CA PRO A 313 -4.68 17.79 -9.46
C PRO A 313 -4.41 16.58 -8.55
N ALA A 314 -4.32 15.39 -9.16
CA ALA A 314 -4.02 14.14 -8.45
C ALA A 314 -2.55 13.68 -8.64
N ASP A 315 -1.71 14.51 -9.27
CA ASP A 315 -0.34 14.17 -9.67
C ASP A 315 0.75 14.88 -8.84
N GLY A 316 0.37 15.46 -7.69
CA GLY A 316 1.29 16.11 -6.75
C GLY A 316 1.76 17.50 -7.19
N LYS A 317 1.37 17.98 -8.38
CA LYS A 317 1.72 19.33 -8.85
C LYS A 317 0.88 20.39 -8.17
N ALA A 318 1.45 21.59 -8.05
CA ALA A 318 0.75 22.76 -7.54
C ALA A 318 -0.48 23.10 -8.38
N TRP A 319 -1.59 23.40 -7.71
CA TRP A 319 -2.84 23.81 -8.33
C TRP A 319 -2.81 25.30 -8.67
N LEU A 320 -2.32 25.61 -9.87
CA LEU A 320 -2.15 26.98 -10.36
C LEU A 320 -3.39 27.56 -11.06
N ARG A 321 -4.58 27.03 -10.75
CA ARG A 321 -5.88 27.54 -11.23
C ARG A 321 -6.73 27.89 -10.01
N GLY A 322 -7.51 28.97 -10.09
CA GLY A 322 -8.32 29.46 -8.97
C GLY A 322 -8.05 30.94 -8.69
N ASP A 323 -8.18 31.34 -7.42
CA ASP A 323 -7.78 32.67 -6.98
C ASP A 323 -6.28 32.68 -6.67
N CYS A 324 -5.47 33.23 -7.57
CA CYS A 324 -4.02 33.33 -7.41
C CYS A 324 -3.55 34.65 -6.77
N LEU A 325 -4.48 35.56 -6.42
CA LEU A 325 -4.15 36.67 -5.52
C LEU A 325 -3.94 36.14 -4.12
N SER A 326 -4.75 35.17 -3.71
CA SER A 326 -4.57 34.38 -2.50
C SER A 326 -3.73 33.11 -2.74
N ARG A 327 -2.83 32.81 -1.81
CA ARG A 327 -2.00 31.59 -1.82
C ARG A 327 -2.30 30.72 -0.60
N VAL A 328 -2.14 29.42 -0.76
CA VAL A 328 -2.46 28.47 0.31
C VAL A 328 -1.37 28.46 1.40
N LEU A 329 -1.82 28.43 2.66
CA LEU A 329 -1.03 28.24 3.86
C LEU A 329 -1.37 26.91 4.54
N ARG A 330 -0.37 26.21 5.07
CA ARG A 330 -0.51 24.93 5.78
C ARG A 330 0.24 24.92 7.12
N GLY A 331 -0.03 23.95 7.98
CA GLY A 331 0.71 23.72 9.24
C GLY A 331 0.12 24.33 10.50
N GLY A 332 -0.50 25.51 10.38
CA GLY A 332 -0.93 26.27 11.54
C GLY A 332 0.23 27.02 12.22
N SER A 333 -0.02 27.74 13.32
CA SER A 333 1.01 28.50 14.03
C SER A 333 0.89 28.42 15.56
N TRP A 334 1.92 28.92 16.24
CA TRP A 334 1.98 29.03 17.70
C TRP A 334 0.81 29.81 18.31
N ALA A 335 0.22 30.74 17.55
CA ALA A 335 -0.86 31.63 18.03
C ALA A 335 -2.26 30.98 17.98
N LEU A 336 -2.40 29.81 17.34
CA LEU A 336 -3.68 29.15 17.12
C LEU A 336 -3.78 27.84 17.90
N ASP A 337 -5.01 27.37 18.10
CA ASP A 337 -5.26 26.09 18.77
C ASP A 337 -5.01 24.88 17.84
N HIS A 338 -5.02 23.70 18.45
CA HIS A 338 -4.78 22.42 17.77
C HIS A 338 -5.69 22.15 16.55
N GLU A 339 -6.90 22.72 16.45
CA GLU A 339 -7.79 22.47 15.31
C GLU A 339 -7.21 23.01 14.00
N TYR A 340 -6.41 24.07 14.09
CA TYR A 340 -5.73 24.69 12.96
C TYR A 340 -4.45 23.96 12.55
N MET A 341 -3.97 23.01 13.37
CA MET A 341 -2.71 22.29 13.14
C MET A 341 -2.90 20.96 12.41
N ARG A 342 -4.14 20.56 12.12
CA ARG A 342 -4.43 19.27 11.48
C ARG A 342 -3.75 19.18 10.12
N SER A 343 -3.30 17.98 9.76
CA SER A 343 -2.65 17.69 8.47
C SER A 343 -3.46 18.22 7.29
N SER A 344 -4.79 18.08 7.30
CA SER A 344 -5.69 18.55 6.24
C SER A 344 -6.10 20.03 6.32
N ARG A 345 -5.77 20.75 7.39
CA ARG A 345 -6.23 22.15 7.60
C ARG A 345 -5.59 23.10 6.59
N ARG A 346 -6.41 23.77 5.80
CA ARG A 346 -5.98 24.77 4.82
C ARG A 346 -6.29 26.18 5.30
N SER A 347 -5.39 27.12 5.07
CA SER A 347 -5.67 28.54 5.21
C SER A 347 -5.16 29.28 3.98
N ARG A 348 -5.35 30.59 3.93
CA ARG A 348 -4.86 31.46 2.86
C ARG A 348 -4.60 32.87 3.35
N TYR A 349 -3.75 33.56 2.60
CA TYR A 349 -3.64 35.01 2.61
C TYR A 349 -3.32 35.48 1.19
N ASP A 350 -3.52 36.77 0.92
CA ASP A 350 -3.05 37.37 -0.33
C ASP A 350 -1.53 37.33 -0.41
N ARG A 351 -1.01 37.14 -1.62
CA ARG A 351 0.41 36.80 -1.89
C ARG A 351 1.40 37.87 -1.44
N ASP A 352 0.94 39.10 -1.21
CA ASP A 352 1.70 40.26 -0.74
C ASP A 352 1.49 40.56 0.76
N VAL A 353 0.60 39.81 1.44
CA VAL A 353 0.35 39.97 2.87
C VAL A 353 1.51 39.38 3.66
N ARG A 354 2.09 40.22 4.52
CA ARG A 354 3.03 39.83 5.57
C ARG A 354 2.28 39.70 6.89
N TYR A 355 2.42 38.57 7.55
CA TYR A 355 1.77 38.33 8.84
C TYR A 355 2.74 37.63 9.78
N TYR A 356 2.74 38.03 11.05
CA TYR A 356 3.78 37.69 12.03
C TYR A 356 3.89 36.19 12.38
N VAL A 357 2.97 35.36 11.88
CA VAL A 357 3.01 33.90 11.99
C VAL A 357 3.12 33.17 10.64
N ASN A 358 3.32 33.89 9.54
CA ASN A 358 3.49 33.28 8.21
C ASN A 358 4.98 33.22 7.86
N GLY A 359 5.48 32.00 7.72
CA GLY A 359 6.78 31.63 7.18
C GLY A 359 6.63 30.69 6.00
N PHE A 360 7.66 29.86 5.75
CA PHE A 360 7.64 28.85 4.70
C PHE A 360 8.76 27.84 4.87
N ARG A 361 8.64 26.70 4.17
CA ARG A 361 9.73 25.78 3.91
C ARG A 361 9.92 25.61 2.41
N VAL A 362 11.04 25.01 2.03
CA VAL A 362 11.41 24.85 0.61
C VAL A 362 11.46 23.38 0.22
N VAL A 363 11.23 23.12 -1.06
CA VAL A 363 11.51 21.84 -1.70
C VAL A 363 12.49 22.02 -2.84
N ARG A 364 13.11 20.92 -3.24
CA ARG A 364 14.00 20.85 -4.39
C ARG A 364 13.75 19.51 -5.07
N PRO A 365 13.57 19.47 -6.40
CA PRO A 365 13.65 18.21 -7.13
C PRO A 365 14.98 17.52 -6.79
N VAL A 366 14.93 16.22 -6.52
CA VAL A 366 16.14 15.40 -6.62
C VAL A 366 16.17 14.85 -8.03
N GLU A 367 17.33 14.92 -8.68
CA GLU A 367 17.56 14.06 -9.82
C GLU A 367 17.31 12.64 -9.32
N ALA A 368 16.26 12.00 -9.83
CA ALA A 368 16.02 10.60 -9.55
C ALA A 368 17.36 9.90 -9.76
N PRO A 369 17.83 9.04 -8.83
CA PRO A 369 18.98 8.21 -9.09
C PRO A 369 18.80 7.65 -10.49
N ALA A 370 19.71 8.00 -11.41
CA ALA A 370 19.66 7.48 -12.78
C ALA A 370 19.41 5.98 -12.64
N ALA A 371 18.20 5.57 -13.08
CA ALA A 371 17.52 4.35 -12.69
C ALA A 371 18.49 3.26 -12.24
N THR A 372 18.75 3.09 -10.94
CA THR A 372 19.57 1.97 -10.52
C THR A 372 18.71 0.72 -10.49
N ALA A 373 18.95 -0.10 -11.51
CA ALA A 373 18.79 -1.55 -11.54
C ALA A 373 17.46 -2.17 -12.02
N SER A 374 16.90 -1.65 -13.11
CA SER A 374 16.34 -2.56 -14.12
C SER A 374 16.67 -2.20 -15.57
N GLY A 375 17.11 -0.96 -15.85
CA GLY A 375 17.21 -0.48 -17.23
C GLY A 375 15.85 -0.41 -17.94
N ASP A 376 14.76 -0.78 -17.24
CA ASP A 376 13.43 -0.82 -17.80
C ASP A 376 12.77 0.56 -17.71
N PRO A 377 11.99 0.94 -18.73
CA PRO A 377 11.25 2.20 -18.72
C PRO A 377 10.17 2.24 -17.62
N ALA A 378 9.63 3.45 -17.39
CA ALA A 378 8.42 3.63 -16.60
C ALA A 378 7.25 2.77 -17.15
N PHE A 379 6.35 2.35 -16.27
CA PHE A 379 5.26 1.44 -16.63
C PHE A 379 4.43 1.89 -17.84
N GLU A 380 3.93 3.13 -17.84
CA GLU A 380 3.16 3.63 -18.97
C GLU A 380 3.98 3.70 -20.26
N SER A 381 5.28 4.00 -20.16
CA SER A 381 6.18 4.00 -21.32
C SER A 381 6.36 2.60 -21.90
N ALA A 382 6.48 1.57 -21.05
CA ALA A 382 6.52 0.18 -21.49
C ALA A 382 5.21 -0.23 -22.20
N VAL A 383 4.06 0.15 -21.64
CA VAL A 383 2.74 -0.13 -22.23
C VAL A 383 2.57 0.61 -23.56
N MET A 384 2.93 1.89 -23.63
CA MET A 384 2.90 2.66 -24.87
C MET A 384 3.77 2.04 -25.96
N LYS A 385 4.99 1.60 -25.60
CA LYS A 385 5.91 0.95 -26.54
C LYS A 385 5.35 -0.38 -27.03
N ALA A 386 4.81 -1.21 -26.12
CA ALA A 386 4.18 -2.47 -26.48
C ALA A 386 2.98 -2.25 -27.41
N ALA A 387 2.10 -1.30 -27.09
CA ALA A 387 0.91 -0.99 -27.89
C ALA A 387 1.31 -0.49 -29.29
N ASN A 388 2.26 0.45 -29.39
CA ASN A 388 2.76 0.92 -30.69
C ASN A 388 3.34 -0.23 -31.52
N THR A 389 4.09 -1.13 -30.90
CA THR A 389 4.69 -2.29 -31.59
C THR A 389 3.62 -3.20 -32.16
N VAL A 390 2.60 -3.53 -31.36
CA VAL A 390 1.50 -4.41 -31.76
C VAL A 390 0.71 -3.83 -32.95
N PHE A 391 0.32 -2.55 -32.88
CA PHE A 391 -0.43 -1.92 -33.96
C PHE A 391 0.41 -1.68 -35.22
N SER A 392 1.69 -1.33 -35.09
CA SER A 392 2.58 -1.09 -36.24
C SER A 392 2.89 -2.36 -37.03
N ASN A 393 3.04 -3.49 -36.34
CA ASN A 393 3.40 -4.77 -36.95
C ASN A 393 2.20 -5.52 -37.55
N THR A 394 1.00 -4.93 -37.48
CA THR A 394 -0.20 -5.53 -38.04
C THR A 394 -0.40 -5.05 -39.48
N PRO A 395 -0.65 -5.95 -40.45
CA PRO A 395 -0.90 -5.57 -41.83
C PRO A 395 -2.08 -4.60 -41.95
N LYS A 396 -1.82 -3.41 -42.51
CA LYS A 396 -2.84 -2.38 -42.73
C LYS A 396 -3.82 -2.85 -43.81
N SER A 397 -5.13 -2.78 -43.54
CA SER A 397 -6.15 -3.03 -44.55
C SER A 397 -6.20 -1.92 -45.61
N ALA A 398 -6.48 -2.28 -46.86
CA ALA A 398 -6.72 -1.33 -47.94
C ALA A 398 -8.08 -0.60 -47.83
N SER A 399 -8.99 -1.07 -46.96
CA SER A 399 -10.34 -0.54 -46.80
C SER A 399 -10.62 -0.07 -45.36
N GLY A 400 -10.52 1.24 -45.13
CA GLY A 400 -11.04 1.91 -43.93
C GLY A 400 -10.40 1.52 -42.58
N ALA A 401 -10.86 2.18 -41.52
CA ALA A 401 -10.44 1.86 -40.16
C ALA A 401 -10.98 0.48 -39.74
N GLN A 402 -10.14 -0.33 -39.13
CA GLN A 402 -10.45 -1.69 -38.70
C GLN A 402 -10.87 -1.68 -37.23
N ALA A 403 -12.08 -2.14 -36.95
CA ALA A 403 -12.59 -2.26 -35.59
C ALA A 403 -11.75 -3.22 -34.75
N PHE A 404 -11.44 -2.82 -33.52
CA PHE A 404 -10.86 -3.69 -32.51
C PHE A 404 -11.49 -3.46 -31.13
N ILE A 405 -11.56 -4.53 -30.36
CA ILE A 405 -11.96 -4.52 -28.95
C ILE A 405 -10.75 -4.75 -28.05
N VAL A 406 -10.80 -4.26 -26.82
CA VAL A 406 -9.83 -4.59 -25.79
C VAL A 406 -10.52 -5.50 -24.78
N ASP A 407 -10.06 -6.75 -24.70
CA ASP A 407 -10.50 -7.68 -23.67
C ASP A 407 -9.78 -7.32 -22.36
N PRO A 408 -10.51 -7.07 -21.24
CA PRO A 408 -9.93 -6.59 -20.00
C PRO A 408 -8.63 -7.28 -19.62
N LEU A 409 -7.59 -6.48 -19.43
CA LEU A 409 -6.25 -6.98 -19.14
C LEU A 409 -6.20 -7.51 -17.72
N ILE A 410 -5.40 -8.56 -17.51
CA ILE A 410 -5.30 -9.25 -16.22
C ILE A 410 -3.86 -9.40 -15.75
N ASP A 411 -3.66 -9.55 -14.45
CA ASP A 411 -2.40 -9.99 -13.87
C ASP A 411 -2.10 -11.44 -14.30
N GLY A 412 -0.90 -11.67 -14.82
CA GLY A 412 -0.49 -12.96 -15.39
C GLY A 412 -0.22 -14.07 -14.37
N LEU A 413 -0.37 -13.82 -13.05
CA LEU A 413 -0.24 -14.82 -11.99
C LEU A 413 -1.57 -15.04 -11.26
N SER A 414 -2.22 -13.96 -10.84
CA SER A 414 -3.47 -14.00 -10.09
C SER A 414 -4.71 -14.13 -10.97
N GLY A 415 -4.63 -13.80 -12.27
CA GLY A 415 -5.76 -13.79 -13.19
C GLY A 415 -6.78 -12.68 -12.90
N ALA A 416 -6.41 -11.69 -12.08
CA ALA A 416 -7.27 -10.62 -11.59
C ALA A 416 -7.03 -9.30 -12.33
N GLU A 417 -8.06 -8.47 -12.37
CA GLU A 417 -7.91 -7.07 -12.81
C GLU A 417 -7.49 -6.18 -11.64
N SER A 418 -6.72 -5.14 -11.95
CA SER A 418 -6.21 -4.16 -11.00
C SER A 418 -6.24 -2.75 -11.59
N ALA A 419 -5.96 -1.74 -10.75
CA ALA A 419 -5.79 -0.37 -11.25
C ALA A 419 -4.72 -0.29 -12.35
N ALA A 420 -3.65 -1.09 -12.27
CA ALA A 420 -2.61 -1.18 -13.29
C ALA A 420 -3.16 -1.72 -14.61
N THR A 421 -3.98 -2.77 -14.61
CA THR A 421 -4.53 -3.32 -15.87
C THR A 421 -5.53 -2.38 -16.52
N ARG A 422 -6.35 -1.68 -15.73
CA ARG A 422 -7.24 -0.62 -16.23
C ARG A 422 -6.46 0.57 -16.78
N ARG A 423 -5.32 0.91 -16.18
CA ARG A 423 -4.42 1.93 -16.74
C ARG A 423 -3.81 1.46 -18.05
N MET A 424 -3.41 0.19 -18.17
CA MET A 424 -2.91 -0.36 -19.43
C MET A 424 -3.94 -0.25 -20.55
N GLU A 425 -5.19 -0.65 -20.29
CA GLU A 425 -6.30 -0.50 -21.22
C GLU A 425 -6.45 0.94 -21.71
N SER A 426 -6.47 1.90 -20.79
CA SER A 426 -6.56 3.33 -21.10
C SER A 426 -5.41 3.79 -22.02
N VAL A 427 -4.17 3.39 -21.71
CA VAL A 427 -2.99 3.72 -22.52
C VAL A 427 -3.06 3.09 -23.92
N ILE A 428 -3.53 1.85 -24.05
CA ILE A 428 -3.70 1.17 -25.34
C ILE A 428 -4.70 1.94 -26.21
N VAL A 429 -5.84 2.34 -25.63
CA VAL A 429 -6.88 3.12 -26.31
C VAL A 429 -6.36 4.51 -26.72
N GLU A 430 -5.60 5.17 -25.86
CA GLU A 430 -4.95 6.46 -26.16
C GLU A 430 -3.95 6.33 -27.33
N VAL A 431 -3.11 5.30 -27.32
CA VAL A 431 -2.12 5.02 -28.39
C VAL A 431 -2.82 4.70 -29.71
N ALA A 432 -3.85 3.87 -29.70
CA ALA A 432 -4.60 3.53 -30.91
C ALA A 432 -5.22 4.79 -31.53
N ARG A 433 -5.90 5.61 -30.73
CA ARG A 433 -6.56 6.84 -31.22
C ARG A 433 -5.59 7.89 -31.74
N ARG A 434 -4.42 8.06 -31.10
CA ARG A 434 -3.45 9.11 -31.45
C ARG A 434 -2.48 8.70 -32.55
N ASN A 435 -1.95 7.47 -32.48
CA ASN A 435 -0.83 7.05 -33.30
C ASN A 435 -1.24 6.07 -34.41
N HIS A 436 -2.40 5.41 -34.28
CA HIS A 436 -2.81 4.33 -35.19
C HIS A 436 -4.27 4.51 -35.64
N PRO A 437 -4.63 5.59 -36.36
CA PRO A 437 -6.02 5.89 -36.77
C PRO A 437 -6.64 4.84 -37.71
N ALA A 438 -5.84 3.90 -38.23
CA ALA A 438 -6.32 2.74 -38.96
C ALA A 438 -7.05 1.72 -38.06
N PHE A 439 -6.98 1.87 -36.73
CA PHE A 439 -7.68 1.01 -35.77
C PHE A 439 -8.75 1.81 -35.03
N ALA A 440 -10.01 1.37 -35.17
CA ALA A 440 -11.15 1.98 -34.49
C ALA A 440 -11.47 1.20 -33.22
N VAL A 441 -11.44 1.87 -32.06
CA VAL A 441 -11.75 1.26 -30.76
C VAL A 441 -13.25 1.04 -30.63
N GLU A 442 -13.66 -0.18 -30.32
CA GLU A 442 -15.03 -0.54 -29.94
C GLU A 442 -15.10 -1.03 -28.49
N GLU A 443 -16.25 -0.84 -27.85
CA GLU A 443 -16.51 -1.33 -26.49
C GLU A 443 -16.59 -2.86 -26.46
N PHE A 444 -16.05 -3.49 -25.42
CA PHE A 444 -16.07 -4.94 -25.26
C PHE A 444 -17.43 -5.45 -24.78
N THR A 445 -18.39 -5.47 -25.70
CA THR A 445 -19.76 -5.97 -25.52
C THR A 445 -19.96 -7.30 -26.28
N PRO A 446 -20.97 -8.13 -25.93
CA PRO A 446 -21.23 -9.38 -26.65
C PRO A 446 -21.51 -9.20 -28.15
N SER A 447 -22.13 -8.06 -28.53
CA SER A 447 -22.37 -7.70 -29.93
C SER A 447 -21.05 -7.48 -30.65
N ASN A 448 -20.21 -6.58 -30.13
CA ASN A 448 -18.94 -6.23 -30.75
C ASN A 448 -17.96 -7.42 -30.71
N ALA A 449 -17.92 -8.19 -29.63
CA ALA A 449 -17.11 -9.41 -29.53
C ALA A 449 -17.47 -10.48 -30.59
N SER A 450 -18.69 -10.44 -31.14
CA SER A 450 -19.12 -11.35 -32.21
C SER A 450 -18.73 -10.88 -33.61
N THR A 451 -18.45 -9.59 -33.79
CA THR A 451 -18.25 -8.97 -35.11
C THR A 451 -16.89 -8.31 -35.29
N ALA A 452 -16.18 -8.04 -34.20
CA ALA A 452 -14.88 -7.39 -34.20
C ALA A 452 -13.88 -8.20 -35.02
N ARG A 453 -13.09 -7.51 -35.84
CA ARG A 453 -12.02 -8.15 -36.59
C ARG A 453 -10.85 -8.49 -35.68
N PHE A 454 -10.52 -7.59 -34.77
CA PHE A 454 -9.38 -7.75 -33.88
C PHE A 454 -9.76 -7.65 -32.41
N ALA A 455 -9.03 -8.39 -31.57
CA ALA A 455 -9.05 -8.22 -30.13
C ALA A 455 -7.63 -8.00 -29.61
N VAL A 456 -7.47 -7.08 -28.67
CA VAL A 456 -6.24 -6.94 -27.88
C VAL A 456 -6.42 -7.68 -26.57
N VAL A 457 -5.52 -8.61 -26.28
CA VAL A 457 -5.36 -9.25 -24.96
C VAL A 457 -4.03 -8.82 -24.37
N GLY A 458 -3.96 -8.75 -23.04
CA GLY A 458 -2.75 -8.30 -22.39
C GLY A 458 -2.62 -8.74 -20.94
N THR A 459 -1.38 -8.99 -20.54
CA THR A 459 -1.02 -9.30 -19.17
C THR A 459 0.06 -8.37 -18.66
N PHE A 460 0.00 -8.05 -17.38
CA PHE A 460 1.17 -7.58 -16.64
C PHE A 460 1.59 -8.67 -15.65
N THR A 461 2.88 -8.90 -15.46
CA THR A 461 3.37 -9.99 -14.62
C THR A 461 4.58 -9.53 -13.83
N GLY A 462 4.53 -9.61 -12.50
CA GLY A 462 5.71 -9.37 -11.67
C GLY A 462 6.78 -10.40 -11.94
N VAL A 463 8.02 -9.95 -12.19
CA VAL A 463 9.18 -10.81 -12.48
C VAL A 463 10.41 -10.37 -11.70
N ASN A 464 11.32 -11.31 -11.43
CA ASN A 464 12.62 -11.06 -10.80
C ASN A 464 13.64 -10.49 -11.82
N LYS A 465 14.90 -10.28 -11.38
CA LYS A 465 16.00 -9.81 -12.25
C LYS A 465 16.24 -10.73 -13.46
N GLN A 466 16.00 -12.03 -13.29
CA GLN A 466 16.15 -13.05 -14.32
C GLN A 466 14.92 -13.16 -15.25
N ARG A 467 13.93 -12.26 -15.07
CA ARG A 467 12.64 -12.24 -15.81
C ARG A 467 11.75 -13.46 -15.56
N GLU A 468 11.97 -14.13 -14.44
CA GLU A 468 11.17 -15.27 -13.98
C GLU A 468 10.10 -14.78 -13.00
N THR A 469 9.02 -15.54 -12.86
CA THR A 469 7.91 -15.21 -11.94
C THR A 469 8.17 -15.61 -10.49
N SER A 470 9.31 -16.25 -10.21
CA SER A 470 9.75 -16.69 -8.89
C SER A 470 10.58 -15.63 -8.17
N GLY A 471 10.50 -15.63 -6.83
CA GLY A 471 11.35 -14.78 -6.00
C GLY A 471 10.88 -13.33 -5.89
N THR A 472 11.82 -12.42 -5.58
CA THR A 472 11.52 -10.99 -5.41
C THR A 472 11.18 -10.35 -6.74
N ARG A 473 10.06 -9.63 -6.79
CA ARG A 473 9.64 -8.88 -7.98
C ARG A 473 10.46 -7.61 -8.09
N GLU A 474 11.11 -7.44 -9.23
CA GLU A 474 12.03 -6.34 -9.51
C GLU A 474 11.70 -5.64 -10.84
N ALA A 475 10.80 -6.20 -11.63
CA ALA A 475 10.19 -5.57 -12.81
C ALA A 475 8.77 -6.11 -13.04
N PHE A 476 8.01 -5.44 -13.89
CA PHE A 476 6.80 -5.97 -14.49
C PHE A 476 7.05 -6.27 -15.96
N ARG A 477 6.73 -7.50 -16.39
CA ARG A 477 6.62 -7.85 -17.79
C ARG A 477 5.24 -7.41 -18.29
N VAL A 478 5.21 -6.47 -19.21
CA VAL A 478 4.02 -6.08 -19.98
C VAL A 478 4.00 -6.91 -21.25
N CYS A 479 2.91 -7.63 -21.47
CA CYS A 479 2.70 -8.40 -22.67
C CYS A 479 1.38 -7.99 -23.31
N LEU A 480 1.39 -7.71 -24.61
CA LEU A 480 0.21 -7.39 -25.42
C LEU A 480 0.20 -8.26 -26.67
N VAL A 481 -0.98 -8.74 -27.05
CA VAL A 481 -1.18 -9.53 -28.26
C VAL A 481 -2.41 -9.02 -29.00
N LEU A 482 -2.28 -8.78 -30.29
CA LEU A 482 -3.40 -8.53 -31.19
C LEU A 482 -3.77 -9.83 -31.88
N LEU A 483 -5.03 -10.21 -31.74
CA LEU A 483 -5.63 -11.40 -32.32
C LEU A 483 -6.45 -10.98 -33.54
N ASP A 484 -6.26 -11.63 -34.69
CA ASP A 484 -7.18 -11.54 -35.82
C ASP A 484 -8.24 -12.64 -35.65
N LEU A 485 -9.38 -12.25 -35.11
CA LEU A 485 -10.49 -13.16 -34.79
C LEU A 485 -11.08 -13.79 -36.05
N LYS A 486 -11.04 -13.07 -37.19
CA LYS A 486 -11.54 -13.57 -38.47
C LYS A 486 -10.59 -14.61 -39.07
N ALA A 487 -9.28 -14.38 -38.97
CA ALA A 487 -8.26 -15.32 -39.44
C ALA A 487 -8.03 -16.49 -38.46
N GLY A 488 -8.47 -16.36 -37.20
CA GLY A 488 -8.21 -17.33 -36.15
C GLY A 488 -6.73 -17.38 -35.73
N LYS A 489 -5.99 -16.28 -35.91
CA LYS A 489 -4.53 -16.23 -35.73
C LYS A 489 -4.06 -15.04 -34.90
N VAL A 490 -2.90 -15.18 -34.29
CA VAL A 490 -2.17 -14.07 -33.68
C VAL A 490 -1.62 -13.16 -34.78
N ALA A 491 -2.05 -11.91 -34.79
CA ALA A 491 -1.64 -10.92 -35.79
C ALA A 491 -0.29 -10.29 -35.43
N ALA A 492 -0.15 -9.89 -34.16
CA ALA A 492 1.07 -9.28 -33.64
C ALA A 492 1.17 -9.50 -32.13
N ASN A 493 2.38 -9.45 -31.58
CA ASN A 493 2.61 -9.44 -30.14
C ASN A 493 3.74 -8.47 -29.78
N ALA A 494 3.78 -8.05 -28.52
CA ALA A 494 4.89 -7.31 -27.95
C ALA A 494 5.08 -7.69 -26.48
N LYS A 495 6.33 -7.74 -26.06
CA LYS A 495 6.73 -7.94 -24.67
C LYS A 495 7.71 -6.84 -24.29
N GLU A 496 7.34 -6.07 -23.28
CA GLU A 496 8.15 -5.00 -22.72
C GLU A 496 8.32 -5.24 -21.22
N PHE A 497 9.33 -4.61 -20.64
CA PHE A 497 9.54 -4.63 -19.21
C PHE A 497 9.40 -3.21 -18.66
N ALA A 498 8.90 -3.13 -17.44
CA ALA A 498 8.63 -1.90 -16.73
C ALA A 498 9.24 -1.97 -15.32
N GLN A 499 9.75 -0.84 -14.84
CA GLN A 499 10.10 -0.73 -13.43
C GLN A 499 8.84 -0.90 -12.53
N PRO A 500 8.98 -1.47 -11.31
CA PRO A 500 7.84 -1.65 -10.40
C PRO A 500 7.30 -0.35 -9.80
N SER A 501 8.11 0.70 -9.77
CA SER A 501 7.74 1.99 -9.19
C SER A 501 6.59 2.66 -9.95
N GLY A 502 5.61 3.17 -9.21
CA GLY A 502 4.44 3.85 -9.77
C GLY A 502 3.35 2.92 -10.32
N VAL A 503 3.48 1.60 -10.17
CA VAL A 503 2.46 0.63 -10.62
C VAL A 503 1.45 0.37 -9.50
N ASP A 504 0.20 0.76 -9.72
CA ASP A 504 -0.90 0.50 -8.77
C ASP A 504 -1.53 -0.88 -9.01
N ILE A 505 -1.07 -1.87 -8.27
CA ILE A 505 -1.57 -3.25 -8.36
C ILE A 505 -2.82 -3.52 -7.51
N THR A 506 -3.50 -2.48 -7.02
CA THR A 506 -4.72 -2.65 -6.22
C THR A 506 -5.78 -3.38 -7.05
N PRO A 507 -6.28 -4.56 -6.60
CA PRO A 507 -7.33 -5.27 -7.33
C PRO A 507 -8.59 -4.42 -7.47
N THR A 508 -9.38 -4.59 -8.53
CA THR A 508 -10.67 -3.90 -8.63
C THR A 508 -11.65 -4.42 -7.57
N LYS A 509 -12.77 -3.71 -7.36
CA LYS A 509 -13.68 -4.00 -6.24
C LYS A 509 -14.20 -5.45 -6.25
N PHE A 510 -14.50 -5.99 -7.43
CA PHE A 510 -14.87 -7.41 -7.56
C PHE A 510 -13.77 -8.35 -7.07
N PHE A 511 -12.51 -8.12 -7.46
CA PHE A 511 -11.38 -8.99 -7.11
C PHE A 511 -10.89 -8.81 -5.66
N GLN A 512 -11.16 -7.65 -5.05
CA GLN A 512 -11.01 -7.45 -3.60
C GLN A 512 -12.00 -8.35 -2.84
N ASP A 513 -13.29 -8.31 -3.21
CA ASP A 513 -14.34 -9.08 -2.56
C ASP A 513 -14.27 -10.59 -2.90
N ASN A 514 -13.65 -10.95 -4.03
CA ASN A 514 -13.49 -12.33 -4.48
C ASN A 514 -12.62 -13.13 -3.50
N PRO A 515 -13.16 -14.17 -2.83
CA PRO A 515 -12.39 -14.99 -1.93
C PRO A 515 -11.63 -16.11 -2.64
N VAL A 516 -11.77 -16.32 -3.96
CA VAL A 516 -11.20 -17.48 -4.67
C VAL A 516 -10.15 -17.06 -5.68
N TRP A 517 -9.01 -17.75 -5.71
CA TRP A 517 -8.04 -17.55 -6.78
C TRP A 517 -8.55 -18.14 -8.10
N ILE A 518 -8.48 -17.35 -9.17
CA ILE A 518 -8.96 -17.74 -10.49
C ILE A 518 -7.82 -18.39 -11.29
N ALA A 519 -7.83 -19.72 -11.35
CA ALA A 519 -6.91 -20.53 -12.14
C ALA A 519 -7.66 -21.52 -13.04
N ASP A 520 -8.76 -21.07 -13.65
CA ASP A 520 -9.57 -21.91 -14.55
C ASP A 520 -8.99 -22.00 -15.97
N PRO A 521 -9.37 -23.03 -16.77
CA PRO A 521 -8.85 -23.21 -18.11
C PRO A 521 -8.98 -21.99 -19.02
N PRO A 522 -10.08 -21.21 -19.01
CA PRO A 522 -10.20 -20.02 -19.85
C PRO A 522 -9.27 -18.87 -19.43
N THR A 523 -9.07 -18.63 -18.13
CA THR A 523 -8.07 -17.66 -17.65
C THR A 523 -6.65 -18.10 -18.02
N GLN A 524 -6.36 -19.39 -17.90
CA GLN A 524 -5.05 -19.93 -18.29
C GLN A 524 -4.82 -19.84 -19.80
N ALA A 525 -5.85 -20.05 -20.63
CA ALA A 525 -5.80 -19.85 -22.08
C ALA A 525 -5.52 -18.39 -22.45
N TYR A 526 -6.15 -17.43 -21.75
CA TYR A 526 -5.85 -16.00 -21.90
C TYR A 526 -4.37 -15.72 -21.58
N ILE A 527 -3.89 -16.18 -20.42
CA ILE A 527 -2.50 -15.93 -19.98
C ILE A 527 -1.49 -16.56 -20.95
N ARG A 528 -1.71 -17.81 -21.38
CA ARG A 528 -0.88 -18.48 -22.39
C ARG A 528 -0.87 -17.73 -23.71
N THR A 529 -2.01 -17.21 -24.15
CA THR A 529 -2.08 -16.40 -25.37
C THR A 529 -1.05 -15.28 -25.34
N CYS A 530 -0.90 -14.61 -24.20
CA CYS A 530 0.16 -13.60 -24.04
C CYS A 530 1.57 -14.20 -23.93
N GLN A 531 1.73 -15.23 -23.12
CA GLN A 531 3.06 -15.67 -22.69
C GLN A 531 3.77 -16.56 -23.73
N THR A 532 3.03 -17.33 -24.53
CA THR A 532 3.62 -18.40 -25.35
C THR A 532 3.46 -18.24 -26.86
N THR A 533 2.55 -17.38 -27.33
CA THR A 533 2.25 -17.28 -28.77
C THR A 533 3.16 -16.30 -29.51
N LYS A 534 3.25 -16.47 -30.83
CA LYS A 534 3.96 -15.63 -31.80
C LYS A 534 3.04 -15.27 -32.97
N PRO A 535 3.35 -14.21 -33.73
CA PRO A 535 2.60 -13.86 -34.95
C PRO A 535 2.50 -15.05 -35.91
N GLY A 536 1.29 -15.34 -36.38
CA GLY A 536 0.96 -16.47 -37.26
C GLY A 536 0.44 -17.72 -36.54
N ASP A 537 0.66 -17.86 -35.23
CA ASP A 537 0.14 -18.97 -34.43
C ASP A 537 -1.40 -18.96 -34.40
N PRO A 538 -2.06 -20.12 -34.32
CA PRO A 538 -3.50 -20.18 -34.10
C PRO A 538 -3.86 -19.61 -32.73
N ILE A 539 -5.02 -18.95 -32.64
CA ILE A 539 -5.58 -18.51 -31.34
C ILE A 539 -6.00 -19.75 -30.54
N ASP A 540 -5.76 -19.74 -29.23
CA ASP A 540 -6.19 -20.83 -28.34
C ASP A 540 -7.70 -21.08 -28.52
N PRO A 541 -8.14 -22.30 -28.88
CA PRO A 541 -9.55 -22.59 -29.12
C PRO A 541 -10.44 -22.32 -27.89
N VAL A 542 -9.90 -22.48 -26.67
CA VAL A 542 -10.62 -22.17 -25.43
C VAL A 542 -10.89 -20.67 -25.35
N TYR A 543 -9.92 -19.83 -25.75
CA TYR A 543 -10.10 -18.38 -25.80
C TYR A 543 -11.19 -17.98 -26.81
N LEU A 544 -11.15 -18.52 -28.03
CA LEU A 544 -12.16 -18.22 -29.04
C LEU A 544 -13.57 -18.62 -28.60
N GLN A 545 -13.71 -19.77 -27.94
CA GLN A 545 -15.00 -20.25 -27.47
C GLN A 545 -15.60 -19.34 -26.39
N GLN A 546 -14.77 -18.73 -25.54
CA GLN A 546 -15.25 -17.94 -24.39
C GLN A 546 -15.49 -16.46 -24.69
N ILE A 547 -15.04 -15.90 -25.82
CA ILE A 547 -14.98 -14.44 -26.01
C ILE A 547 -16.35 -13.74 -25.79
N LYS A 548 -17.45 -14.40 -26.16
CA LYS A 548 -18.82 -13.90 -25.92
C LYS A 548 -19.19 -13.93 -24.44
N ALA A 549 -18.84 -15.01 -23.74
CA ALA A 549 -19.04 -15.13 -22.30
C ALA A 549 -18.16 -14.12 -21.54
N ALA A 550 -16.92 -13.90 -21.98
CA ALA A 550 -16.00 -12.91 -21.43
C ALA A 550 -16.57 -11.48 -21.52
N ALA A 551 -17.20 -11.12 -22.64
CA ALA A 551 -17.87 -9.82 -22.78
C ALA A 551 -19.08 -9.67 -21.83
N LEU A 552 -19.90 -10.71 -21.66
CA LEU A 552 -20.98 -10.71 -20.65
C LEU A 552 -20.44 -10.60 -19.22
N ILE A 553 -19.34 -11.31 -18.93
CA ILE A 553 -18.64 -11.24 -17.64
C ILE A 553 -18.12 -9.82 -17.41
N ASN A 554 -17.53 -9.17 -18.41
CA ASN A 554 -17.07 -7.78 -18.31
C ASN A 554 -18.22 -6.83 -17.93
N GLU A 555 -19.37 -6.92 -18.61
CA GLU A 555 -20.55 -6.14 -18.22
C GLU A 555 -21.05 -6.47 -16.80
N ALA A 556 -20.96 -7.74 -16.39
CA ALA A 556 -21.35 -8.18 -15.06
C ALA A 556 -20.42 -7.64 -13.96
N LEU A 557 -19.11 -7.57 -14.23
CA LEU A 557 -18.09 -6.98 -13.37
C LEU A 557 -18.35 -5.47 -13.21
N ASP A 558 -18.55 -4.76 -14.33
CA ASP A 558 -18.92 -3.35 -14.33
C ASP A 558 -20.18 -3.07 -13.51
N ALA A 559 -21.22 -3.89 -13.66
CA ALA A 559 -22.44 -3.79 -12.88
C ALA A 559 -22.18 -4.05 -11.37
N TYR A 560 -21.32 -5.01 -11.04
CA TYR A 560 -20.94 -5.30 -9.64
C TYR A 560 -20.24 -4.09 -9.01
N GLU A 561 -19.26 -3.51 -9.70
CA GLU A 561 -18.48 -2.38 -9.19
C GLU A 561 -19.33 -1.10 -9.04
N LYS A 562 -20.38 -0.95 -9.86
CA LYS A 562 -21.39 0.11 -9.74
C LYS A 562 -22.46 -0.16 -8.66
N GLY A 563 -22.35 -1.26 -7.90
CA GLY A 563 -23.31 -1.66 -6.87
C GLY A 563 -24.64 -2.19 -7.41
N GLN A 564 -24.74 -2.47 -8.72
CA GLN A 564 -25.92 -3.00 -9.39
C GLN A 564 -25.95 -4.54 -9.27
N TYR A 565 -25.94 -5.06 -8.04
CA TYR A 565 -25.73 -6.50 -7.78
C TYR A 565 -26.78 -7.42 -8.43
N GLU A 566 -28.05 -6.99 -8.50
CA GLU A 566 -29.10 -7.73 -9.21
C GLU A 566 -28.82 -7.87 -10.71
N ARG A 567 -28.45 -6.75 -11.36
CA ARG A 567 -28.06 -6.74 -12.76
C ARG A 567 -26.82 -7.60 -12.99
N SER A 568 -25.81 -7.44 -12.13
CA SER A 568 -24.58 -8.23 -12.18
C SER A 568 -24.89 -9.73 -12.08
N ARG A 569 -25.73 -10.15 -11.13
CA ARG A 569 -26.16 -11.55 -10.98
C ARG A 569 -26.83 -12.08 -12.25
N ASN A 570 -27.72 -11.31 -12.86
CA ASN A 570 -28.41 -11.71 -14.08
C ASN A 570 -27.46 -11.84 -15.29
N LEU A 571 -26.47 -10.96 -15.39
CA LEU A 571 -25.44 -11.03 -16.41
C LEU A 571 -24.52 -12.24 -16.20
N PHE A 572 -24.06 -12.52 -14.99
CA PHE A 572 -23.32 -13.74 -14.68
C PHE A 572 -24.14 -15.01 -14.93
N ALA A 573 -25.44 -15.01 -14.62
CA ALA A 573 -26.32 -16.12 -14.93
C ALA A 573 -26.43 -16.34 -16.45
N SER A 574 -26.52 -15.26 -17.22
CA SER A 574 -26.52 -15.32 -18.68
C SER A 574 -25.17 -15.82 -19.22
N ALA A 575 -24.06 -15.36 -18.66
CA ALA A 575 -22.72 -15.84 -18.99
C ALA A 575 -22.60 -17.35 -18.75
N SER A 576 -23.08 -17.87 -17.60
CA SER A 576 -23.00 -19.32 -17.28
C SER A 576 -23.72 -20.23 -18.28
N ARG A 577 -24.68 -19.71 -19.04
CA ARG A 577 -25.42 -20.44 -20.09
C ARG A 577 -24.84 -20.21 -21.49
N THR A 578 -23.85 -19.33 -21.61
CA THR A 578 -23.16 -19.03 -22.86
C THR A 578 -21.98 -19.98 -23.04
N ALA A 579 -21.67 -20.35 -24.28
CA ALA A 579 -20.49 -21.18 -24.57
C ALA A 579 -19.22 -20.56 -23.98
N GLY A 580 -18.41 -21.37 -23.29
CA GLY A 580 -17.21 -20.92 -22.57
C GLY A 580 -17.48 -20.13 -21.29
N GLY A 581 -18.74 -19.99 -20.86
CA GLY A 581 -19.11 -19.29 -19.63
C GLY A 581 -19.25 -20.17 -18.38
N ASP A 582 -19.17 -21.50 -18.54
CA ASP A 582 -18.98 -22.46 -17.44
C ASP A 582 -17.54 -22.39 -16.93
N GLN A 583 -17.27 -21.37 -16.11
CA GLN A 583 -15.95 -21.04 -15.61
C GLN A 583 -16.01 -20.43 -14.21
N LEU A 584 -14.88 -20.48 -13.50
CA LEU A 584 -14.80 -20.13 -12.09
C LEU A 584 -15.17 -18.67 -11.86
N ARG A 585 -14.70 -17.77 -12.75
CA ARG A 585 -15.03 -16.34 -12.71
C ARG A 585 -16.54 -16.09 -12.73
N THR A 586 -17.29 -16.84 -13.53
CA THR A 586 -18.75 -16.75 -13.61
C THR A 586 -19.41 -17.19 -12.30
N TYR A 587 -18.97 -18.31 -11.73
CA TYR A 587 -19.54 -18.83 -10.48
C TYR A 587 -19.22 -17.95 -9.28
N ILE A 588 -18.02 -17.39 -9.22
CA ILE A 588 -17.64 -16.38 -8.23
C ILE A 588 -18.57 -15.17 -8.33
N GLY A 589 -18.86 -14.72 -9.56
CA GLY A 589 -19.80 -13.61 -9.79
C GLY A 589 -21.21 -13.90 -9.33
N LEU A 590 -21.74 -15.09 -9.62
CA LEU A 590 -23.03 -15.54 -9.09
C LEU A 590 -23.05 -15.57 -7.56
N TYR A 591 -21.97 -16.05 -6.94
CA TYR A 591 -21.83 -16.08 -5.47
C TYR A 591 -21.83 -14.67 -4.88
N LEU A 592 -20.92 -13.81 -5.33
CA LEU A 592 -20.76 -12.46 -4.78
C LEU A 592 -22.04 -11.65 -4.94
N SER A 593 -22.63 -11.65 -6.13
CA SER A 593 -23.84 -10.88 -6.40
C SER A 593 -25.07 -11.44 -5.66
N SER A 594 -25.17 -12.76 -5.49
CA SER A 594 -26.24 -13.37 -4.67
C SER A 594 -26.10 -13.07 -3.18
N TRP A 595 -24.86 -13.09 -2.68
CA TRP A 595 -24.59 -12.76 -1.29
C TRP A 595 -24.92 -11.30 -0.98
N LYS A 596 -24.50 -10.36 -1.86
CA LYS A 596 -24.79 -8.92 -1.72
C LYS A 596 -26.28 -8.58 -1.79
N THR A 597 -27.09 -9.41 -2.44
CA THR A 597 -28.55 -9.24 -2.54
C THR A 597 -29.33 -9.99 -1.46
N GLY A 598 -28.64 -10.74 -0.58
CA GLY A 598 -29.28 -11.54 0.47
C GLY A 598 -29.96 -12.82 -0.04
N ALA A 599 -29.67 -13.23 -1.28
CA ALA A 599 -30.24 -14.40 -1.94
C ALA A 599 -29.57 -15.69 -1.46
N LYS A 600 -30.01 -16.19 -0.29
CA LYS A 600 -29.33 -17.27 0.46
C LYS A 600 -29.19 -18.58 -0.34
N GLU A 601 -30.26 -19.04 -0.99
CA GLU A 601 -30.25 -20.30 -1.75
C GLU A 601 -29.28 -20.22 -2.93
N GLN A 602 -29.37 -19.16 -3.73
CA GLN A 602 -28.48 -18.90 -4.86
C GLN A 602 -27.02 -18.73 -4.43
N THR A 603 -26.78 -18.18 -3.23
CA THR A 603 -25.44 -18.07 -2.64
C THR A 603 -24.86 -19.46 -2.36
N VAL A 604 -25.65 -20.34 -1.73
CA VAL A 604 -25.22 -21.72 -1.42
C VAL A 604 -24.97 -22.52 -2.69
N ASP A 605 -25.86 -22.41 -3.68
CA ASP A 605 -25.71 -23.08 -4.98
C ASP A 605 -24.45 -22.62 -5.72
N ALA A 606 -24.17 -21.32 -5.72
CA ALA A 606 -22.98 -20.78 -6.35
C ALA A 606 -21.70 -21.27 -5.66
N ILE A 607 -21.67 -21.29 -4.31
CA ILE A 607 -20.53 -21.86 -3.56
C ILE A 607 -20.35 -23.34 -3.91
N ALA A 608 -21.43 -24.11 -3.95
CA ALA A 608 -21.37 -25.53 -4.31
C ALA A 608 -20.74 -25.75 -5.69
N LYS A 609 -21.10 -24.93 -6.68
CA LYS A 609 -20.49 -24.97 -8.03
C LYS A 609 -19.01 -24.60 -8.03
N ILE A 610 -18.61 -23.59 -7.25
CA ILE A 610 -17.20 -23.19 -7.13
C ILE A 610 -16.37 -24.31 -6.50
N VAL A 611 -16.87 -24.91 -5.41
CA VAL A 611 -16.22 -26.02 -4.73
C VAL A 611 -16.12 -27.23 -5.66
N ASP A 612 -17.22 -27.59 -6.34
CA ASP A 612 -17.25 -28.67 -7.33
C ASP A 612 -16.19 -28.47 -8.42
N PHE A 613 -16.14 -27.27 -9.01
CA PHE A 613 -15.19 -26.91 -10.05
C PHE A 613 -13.74 -27.00 -9.57
N GLY A 614 -13.43 -26.43 -8.40
CA GLY A 614 -12.07 -26.41 -7.84
C GLY A 614 -11.57 -27.81 -7.48
N LEU A 615 -12.42 -28.63 -6.88
CA LEU A 615 -12.09 -30.02 -6.55
C LEU A 615 -11.90 -30.89 -7.80
N ASN A 616 -12.72 -30.69 -8.85
CA ASN A 616 -12.52 -31.36 -10.14
C ASN A 616 -11.21 -30.93 -10.82
N SER A 617 -10.79 -29.68 -10.60
CA SER A 617 -9.51 -29.14 -11.08
C SER A 617 -8.33 -29.52 -10.17
N SER A 618 -8.55 -30.38 -9.17
CA SER A 618 -7.57 -30.83 -8.16
C SER A 618 -6.98 -29.73 -7.28
N ARG A 619 -7.47 -28.50 -7.38
CA ARG A 619 -6.93 -27.34 -6.67
C ARG A 619 -8.02 -26.29 -6.49
N LEU A 620 -8.40 -26.02 -5.24
CA LEU A 620 -9.29 -24.94 -4.85
C LEU A 620 -8.55 -24.04 -3.87
N ALA A 621 -8.30 -22.77 -4.20
CA ALA A 621 -7.61 -21.86 -3.31
C ALA A 621 -8.49 -20.68 -2.89
N ILE A 622 -8.65 -20.50 -1.58
CA ILE A 622 -9.60 -19.58 -0.96
C ILE A 622 -8.88 -18.67 0.05
N LYS A 623 -9.15 -17.36 -0.02
CA LYS A 623 -8.76 -16.35 0.94
C LYS A 623 -9.57 -16.54 2.23
N PHE A 624 -8.88 -16.67 3.35
CA PHE A 624 -9.49 -16.66 4.67
C PHE A 624 -9.01 -15.42 5.44
N PRO A 625 -9.89 -14.76 6.21
CA PRO A 625 -9.55 -13.53 6.93
C PRO A 625 -8.76 -13.84 8.21
N PHE A 626 -7.54 -14.36 8.08
CA PHE A 626 -6.66 -14.57 9.22
C PHE A 626 -6.26 -13.22 9.84
N GLN A 627 -6.16 -13.19 11.16
CA GLN A 627 -5.53 -12.09 11.87
C GLN A 627 -4.05 -11.97 11.40
N PRO A 628 -3.54 -10.74 11.17
CA PRO A 628 -2.14 -10.53 10.81
C PRO A 628 -1.18 -11.23 11.79
N GLY A 629 -0.21 -11.98 11.27
CA GLY A 629 0.75 -12.73 12.10
C GLY A 629 0.19 -13.93 12.88
N SER A 630 -1.10 -14.24 12.73
CA SER A 630 -1.79 -15.28 13.52
C SER A 630 -2.48 -16.32 12.63
N ALA A 631 -2.74 -17.49 13.21
CA ALA A 631 -3.54 -18.57 12.61
C ALA A 631 -5.04 -18.45 12.93
N ALA A 632 -5.44 -17.52 13.80
CA ALA A 632 -6.84 -17.27 14.13
C ALA A 632 -7.56 -16.50 13.01
N LEU A 633 -8.81 -16.87 12.73
CA LEU A 633 -9.69 -16.09 11.85
C LEU A 633 -10.24 -14.86 12.59
N GLN A 634 -10.44 -13.78 11.87
CA GLN A 634 -11.19 -12.63 12.33
C GLN A 634 -12.68 -13.00 12.46
N THR A 635 -13.26 -12.79 13.64
CA THR A 635 -14.68 -13.04 13.92
C THR A 635 -15.45 -11.72 13.96
N GLY A 636 -16.66 -11.69 13.40
CA GLY A 636 -17.64 -10.61 13.69
C GLY A 636 -17.74 -9.45 12.69
N SER A 637 -17.12 -9.52 11.51
CA SER A 637 -17.40 -8.54 10.45
C SER A 637 -18.68 -8.93 9.68
N LYS A 638 -19.66 -8.02 9.60
CA LYS A 638 -20.90 -8.19 8.82
C LYS A 638 -20.63 -8.33 7.30
N ASP A 639 -19.45 -7.90 6.85
CA ASP A 639 -19.02 -7.91 5.45
C ASP A 639 -18.01 -9.02 5.15
N ALA A 640 -17.66 -9.87 6.12
CA ALA A 640 -16.79 -11.01 5.83
C ALA A 640 -17.56 -12.08 5.06
N ALA A 641 -16.93 -12.63 4.02
CA ALA A 641 -17.42 -13.82 3.34
C ALA A 641 -17.77 -14.91 4.36
N PRO A 642 -18.88 -15.65 4.18
CA PRO A 642 -19.33 -16.67 5.12
C PRO A 642 -18.41 -17.90 5.03
N HIS A 643 -17.22 -17.80 5.59
CA HIS A 643 -16.18 -18.84 5.56
C HIS A 643 -16.69 -20.17 6.12
N GLU A 644 -17.63 -20.16 7.07
CA GLU A 644 -18.30 -21.36 7.55
C GLU A 644 -19.12 -22.07 6.45
N LEU A 645 -19.79 -21.31 5.57
CA LEU A 645 -20.50 -21.90 4.42
C LEU A 645 -19.52 -22.55 3.45
N TRP A 646 -18.38 -21.90 3.18
CA TRP A 646 -17.33 -22.48 2.34
C TRP A 646 -16.81 -23.81 2.91
N LEU A 647 -16.45 -23.83 4.19
CA LEU A 647 -15.97 -25.04 4.86
C LEU A 647 -17.02 -26.14 4.87
N ALA A 648 -18.29 -25.82 5.13
CA ALA A 648 -19.38 -26.79 5.10
C ALA A 648 -19.59 -27.40 3.71
N GLN A 649 -19.50 -26.60 2.64
CA GLN A 649 -19.64 -27.09 1.26
C GLN A 649 -18.45 -27.95 0.84
N ILE A 650 -17.22 -27.56 1.20
CA ILE A 650 -16.00 -28.36 0.97
C ILE A 650 -16.11 -29.69 1.71
N ALA A 651 -16.51 -29.67 2.98
CA ALA A 651 -16.68 -30.89 3.78
C ALA A 651 -17.71 -31.83 3.15
N ARG A 652 -18.88 -31.29 2.74
CA ARG A 652 -19.93 -32.07 2.08
C ARG A 652 -19.45 -32.71 0.80
N GLU A 653 -18.90 -31.92 -0.12
CA GLU A 653 -18.48 -32.41 -1.44
C GLU A 653 -17.31 -33.39 -1.34
N SER A 654 -16.36 -33.14 -0.44
CA SER A 654 -15.21 -34.03 -0.25
C SER A 654 -15.63 -35.37 0.35
N THR A 655 -16.57 -35.35 1.29
CA THR A 655 -17.13 -36.57 1.88
C THR A 655 -17.90 -37.37 0.84
N ARG A 656 -18.82 -36.71 0.12
CA ARG A 656 -19.66 -37.32 -0.93
C ARG A 656 -18.84 -38.02 -2.00
N ARG A 657 -17.70 -37.44 -2.38
CA ARG A 657 -16.84 -37.94 -3.47
C ARG A 657 -15.76 -38.93 -3.03
N GLY A 658 -15.57 -39.12 -1.72
CA GLY A 658 -14.51 -40.02 -1.25
C GLY A 658 -13.08 -39.47 -1.37
N ILE A 659 -12.88 -38.18 -1.65
CA ILE A 659 -11.55 -37.62 -1.98
C ILE A 659 -10.68 -37.34 -0.74
N CYS A 660 -9.37 -37.33 -0.94
CA CYS A 660 -8.39 -36.87 0.04
C CYS A 660 -7.89 -35.47 -0.29
N LEU A 661 -7.71 -34.64 0.75
CA LEU A 661 -7.36 -33.22 0.62
C LEU A 661 -6.09 -32.86 1.38
N GLU A 662 -5.12 -32.29 0.68
CA GLU A 662 -4.00 -31.58 1.29
C GLU A 662 -4.41 -30.12 1.46
N ILE A 663 -4.44 -29.66 2.70
CA ILE A 663 -4.78 -28.29 3.08
C ILE A 663 -3.46 -27.53 3.21
N ILE A 664 -3.23 -26.60 2.30
CA ILE A 664 -1.95 -25.90 2.16
C ILE A 664 -2.14 -24.44 2.56
N GLY A 665 -1.40 -24.02 3.59
CA GLY A 665 -1.38 -22.64 4.02
C GLY A 665 -0.33 -21.82 3.28
N HIS A 666 -0.67 -20.55 3.02
CA HIS A 666 0.24 -19.55 2.48
C HIS A 666 0.31 -18.32 3.39
N THR A 667 1.41 -17.56 3.27
CA THR A 667 1.60 -16.29 3.97
C THR A 667 2.28 -15.26 3.06
N ASP A 668 2.03 -13.99 3.33
CA ASP A 668 2.90 -12.90 2.91
C ASP A 668 4.33 -13.04 3.48
N VAL A 669 5.29 -12.31 2.90
CA VAL A 669 6.67 -12.25 3.40
C VAL A 669 6.70 -11.35 4.64
N ILE A 670 6.51 -11.92 5.83
CA ILE A 670 6.48 -11.17 7.10
C ILE A 670 7.77 -11.32 7.91
N GLY A 671 8.66 -12.23 7.52
CA GLY A 671 9.91 -12.48 8.21
C GLY A 671 10.72 -13.63 7.59
N PRO A 672 11.63 -14.26 8.35
CA PRO A 672 12.45 -15.37 7.88
C PRO A 672 11.60 -16.52 7.33
N LYS A 673 12.14 -17.25 6.35
CA LYS A 673 11.43 -18.35 5.67
C LYS A 673 10.82 -19.37 6.65
N ALA A 674 11.55 -19.74 7.70
CA ALA A 674 11.07 -20.66 8.73
C ALA A 674 9.83 -20.14 9.48
N LEU A 675 9.74 -18.83 9.72
CA LEU A 675 8.56 -18.21 10.35
C LEU A 675 7.34 -18.32 9.43
N ASN A 676 7.50 -17.93 8.17
CA ASN A 676 6.44 -17.98 7.16
C ASN A 676 5.92 -19.42 6.99
N GLN A 677 6.82 -20.40 6.89
CA GLN A 677 6.45 -21.82 6.78
C GLN A 677 5.66 -22.33 7.98
N ARG A 678 6.07 -21.99 9.21
CA ARG A 678 5.35 -22.39 10.43
C ARG A 678 3.97 -21.74 10.53
N LEU A 679 3.87 -20.44 10.25
CA LEU A 679 2.59 -19.72 10.30
C LEU A 679 1.61 -20.28 9.26
N ALA A 680 2.08 -20.51 8.04
CA ALA A 680 1.33 -21.17 6.99
C ALA A 680 0.81 -22.55 7.44
N ALA A 681 1.67 -23.41 7.99
CA ALA A 681 1.27 -24.73 8.47
C ALA A 681 0.24 -24.66 9.59
N ARG A 682 0.40 -23.72 10.55
CA ARG A 682 -0.59 -23.52 11.63
C ARG A 682 -1.96 -23.06 11.10
N ARG A 683 -1.98 -22.21 10.07
CA ARG A 683 -3.22 -21.79 9.39
C ARG A 683 -3.91 -22.96 8.69
N ALA A 684 -3.14 -23.80 8.01
CA ALA A 684 -3.66 -25.03 7.39
C ALA A 684 -4.26 -25.98 8.43
N GLU A 685 -3.54 -26.22 9.53
CA GLU A 685 -3.99 -27.08 10.63
C GLU A 685 -5.28 -26.54 11.28
N TYR A 686 -5.36 -25.23 11.47
CA TYR A 686 -6.56 -24.58 11.99
C TYR A 686 -7.80 -24.83 11.10
N ILE A 687 -7.62 -24.77 9.78
CA ILE A 687 -8.71 -25.04 8.83
C ILE A 687 -9.04 -26.53 8.77
N LYS A 688 -8.02 -27.40 8.84
CA LYS A 688 -8.20 -28.85 8.93
C LYS A 688 -9.08 -29.23 10.12
N GLN A 689 -8.78 -28.72 11.31
CA GLN A 689 -9.55 -29.02 12.53
C GLN A 689 -11.03 -28.63 12.41
N ARG A 690 -11.33 -27.53 11.71
CA ARG A 690 -12.71 -27.11 11.43
C ARG A 690 -13.41 -28.03 10.44
N LEU A 691 -12.72 -28.46 9.39
CA LEU A 691 -13.26 -29.45 8.45
C LEU A 691 -13.51 -30.80 9.13
N ASP A 692 -12.60 -31.24 9.99
CA ASP A 692 -12.74 -32.47 10.77
C ASP A 692 -13.95 -32.40 11.71
N GLY A 693 -14.21 -31.23 12.31
CA GLY A 693 -15.40 -30.98 13.13
C GLY A 693 -16.71 -31.00 12.33
N LEU A 694 -16.69 -30.59 11.07
CA LEU A 694 -17.85 -30.60 10.17
C LEU A 694 -18.11 -31.98 9.56
N ALA A 695 -17.06 -32.76 9.30
CA ALA A 695 -17.15 -34.11 8.75
C ALA A 695 -16.03 -35.00 9.33
N PRO A 696 -16.28 -35.72 10.43
CA PRO A 696 -15.26 -36.54 11.10
C PRO A 696 -14.58 -37.58 10.21
N ASP A 697 -15.28 -38.11 9.20
CA ASP A 697 -14.72 -39.05 8.22
C ASP A 697 -13.64 -38.44 7.32
N LEU A 698 -13.52 -37.11 7.26
CA LEU A 698 -12.43 -36.42 6.56
C LEU A 698 -11.14 -36.42 7.37
N ALA A 699 -11.17 -36.59 8.70
CA ALA A 699 -9.98 -36.47 9.54
C ALA A 699 -8.86 -37.45 9.15
N ARG A 700 -9.21 -38.61 8.56
CA ARG A 700 -8.25 -39.61 8.04
C ARG A 700 -7.86 -39.39 6.57
N ARG A 701 -8.51 -38.46 5.90
CA ARG A 701 -8.39 -38.14 4.47
C ARG A 701 -7.90 -36.71 4.23
N THR A 702 -7.61 -35.97 5.28
CA THR A 702 -7.06 -34.61 5.23
C THR A 702 -5.67 -34.58 5.85
N ILE A 703 -4.76 -33.83 5.22
CA ILE A 703 -3.44 -33.50 5.78
C ILE A 703 -3.22 -31.99 5.68
N ALA A 704 -2.37 -31.44 6.54
CA ALA A 704 -2.05 -30.01 6.55
C ALA A 704 -0.57 -29.78 6.20
N ALA A 705 -0.31 -28.79 5.36
CA ALA A 705 1.03 -28.37 4.95
C ALA A 705 1.15 -26.84 4.90
N GLY A 706 2.38 -26.33 5.01
CA GLY A 706 2.67 -24.90 4.91
C GLY A 706 3.68 -24.61 3.83
N LYS A 707 3.34 -23.73 2.88
CA LYS A 707 4.26 -23.23 1.84
C LYS A 707 4.87 -21.88 2.17
N GLY A 708 4.43 -21.24 3.25
CA GLY A 708 4.88 -19.91 3.63
C GLY A 708 4.69 -18.92 2.48
N ALA A 709 5.74 -18.15 2.19
CA ALA A 709 5.75 -17.15 1.12
C ALA A 709 6.42 -17.63 -0.19
N ASP A 710 6.69 -18.93 -0.32
CA ASP A 710 7.42 -19.48 -1.48
C ASP A 710 6.58 -19.42 -2.78
N GLU A 711 5.25 -19.36 -2.66
CA GLU A 711 4.28 -19.42 -3.78
C GLU A 711 3.34 -18.19 -3.80
N ASN A 712 3.90 -16.99 -3.57
CA ASN A 712 3.15 -15.73 -3.60
C ASN A 712 2.71 -15.37 -5.03
N LEU A 713 1.44 -15.02 -5.17
CA LEU A 713 0.77 -14.67 -6.43
C LEU A 713 0.75 -13.15 -6.66
N VAL A 714 0.72 -12.33 -5.60
CA VAL A 714 0.76 -10.85 -5.70
C VAL A 714 2.11 -10.29 -5.24
N GLY A 715 2.72 -10.87 -4.21
CA GLY A 715 4.11 -10.64 -3.82
C GLY A 715 4.50 -9.18 -3.64
N SER A 716 3.56 -8.32 -3.24
CA SER A 716 3.79 -6.87 -3.14
C SER A 716 4.45 -6.45 -1.84
N ARG A 717 4.31 -7.28 -0.80
CA ARG A 717 4.92 -7.12 0.53
C ARG A 717 4.42 -5.86 1.27
N THR A 718 3.24 -5.38 0.92
CA THR A 718 2.60 -4.23 1.54
C THR A 718 1.80 -4.65 2.77
N GLY A 719 1.46 -5.93 2.90
CA GLY A 719 0.73 -6.48 4.03
C GLY A 719 -0.74 -6.05 4.09
N ASP A 720 -1.24 -5.33 3.09
CA ASP A 720 -2.60 -4.81 3.00
C ASP A 720 -3.52 -5.71 2.16
N ALA A 721 -4.63 -5.14 1.66
CA ALA A 721 -5.61 -5.85 0.85
C ALA A 721 -5.03 -6.45 -0.45
N ARG A 722 -3.92 -5.88 -0.96
CA ARG A 722 -3.25 -6.37 -2.18
C ARG A 722 -2.66 -7.78 -1.99
N ASP A 723 -2.11 -8.04 -0.81
CA ASP A 723 -1.47 -9.32 -0.49
C ASP A 723 -2.43 -10.36 0.10
N GLU A 724 -3.75 -10.09 0.17
CA GLU A 724 -4.71 -11.05 0.74
C GLU A 724 -4.70 -12.41 0.05
N LEU A 725 -4.47 -12.44 -1.27
CA LEU A 725 -4.35 -13.68 -2.04
C LEU A 725 -3.10 -14.50 -1.66
N ASP A 726 -2.06 -13.86 -1.14
CA ASP A 726 -0.85 -14.53 -0.65
C ASP A 726 -1.06 -15.18 0.72
N ARG A 727 -2.19 -14.90 1.39
CA ARG A 727 -2.58 -15.51 2.68
C ARG A 727 -3.66 -16.59 2.53
N ARG A 728 -3.87 -17.08 1.31
CA ARG A 728 -4.89 -18.09 0.98
C ARG A 728 -4.63 -19.45 1.64
N ILE A 729 -5.68 -20.25 1.66
CA ILE A 729 -5.65 -21.69 1.94
C ILE A 729 -6.00 -22.41 0.65
N GLU A 730 -5.20 -23.40 0.31
CA GLU A 730 -5.40 -24.23 -0.85
C GLU A 730 -5.81 -25.64 -0.44
N PHE A 731 -6.83 -26.17 -1.11
CA PHE A 731 -7.33 -27.52 -0.97
C PHE A 731 -6.92 -28.27 -2.24
N ALA A 732 -5.83 -29.02 -2.13
CA ALA A 732 -5.30 -29.84 -3.22
C ALA A 732 -5.83 -31.28 -3.10
N VAL A 733 -6.36 -31.82 -4.19
CA VAL A 733 -6.83 -33.21 -4.21
C VAL A 733 -5.64 -34.14 -4.44
N PHE A 734 -5.50 -35.15 -3.59
CA PHE A 734 -4.46 -36.17 -3.73
C PHE A 734 -5.03 -37.58 -3.64
N GLN A 735 -4.25 -38.56 -4.08
CA GLN A 735 -4.65 -39.98 -3.99
C GLN A 735 -4.67 -40.42 -2.53
N CYS A 736 -5.83 -40.89 -2.06
CA CYS A 736 -5.92 -41.49 -0.75
C CYS A 736 -4.94 -42.66 -0.67
N SER A 737 -4.02 -42.62 0.30
CA SER A 737 -3.22 -43.80 0.59
C SER A 737 -4.18 -44.94 0.96
N ALA A 738 -4.04 -46.09 0.30
CA ALA A 738 -4.73 -47.30 0.73
C ALA A 738 -4.27 -47.56 2.17
N ALA A 739 -5.17 -47.35 3.13
CA ALA A 739 -4.87 -47.50 4.54
C ALA A 739 -4.18 -48.85 4.78
N ARG A 740 -3.01 -48.81 5.44
CA ARG A 740 -2.44 -50.00 6.07
C ARG A 740 -3.24 -50.32 7.33
#